data_AF-K2MUV6-F1
#
_entry.id   AF-K2MUV6-F1
#
_cell.length_a   1.000
_cell.length_b   1.000
_cell.length_c   1.000
_cell.angle_alpha   90.00
_cell.angle_beta   90.00
_cell.angle_gamma   90.00
#
_symmetry.space_group_name_H-M   'P 1'
#
loop_
_entity.id
_entity.type
_entity.pdbx_description
1 polymer ?
#
loop_
_entity_poly.entity_id
_entity_poly.type
_entity_poly.pdbx_seq_one_letter_code
_entity_poly.pdbx_strand_id
1 'polypeptide(L)'
;MAAQKWFFQREAVLDTCTVPTGTTTSVEGRRRMARDSATQILSLLEELQATIGPSANGAAAAISILPMTKAAGGMNNNNNNNHHHHHAGREMDGLWMSALVEGSGSLFRSECGLEVEAREMRLPDGHTMTTAAAAAATVTTSSSSSSPTKKITTTQTTTSTTPMSLNPPSAEAVTRRLQPLQRILASIQDMRHLTPYGKLISSAGKGDKSAESISMLIKGLHDAVEESLRTIEHGYATCACSVDDISAWAEWSQPLLRLLGETLRRVTLEHVMEESQERLRRATFDVKEKQREQEDAVTDGDMVRSENLYFEKTALLEGMRPLYDQLEHVIETYKKDAAEEPTRKLRALANELVPRLVSPRIAKEQNLKKRCTADIERLACKREELRSVRSTQRANFSVQMNEWEKLFDLNRQQQEACLRAIEELEQRLRHLAEERTFLVEDRLEKISEERQREEDATVFMLFAERQEEALRTTLQHVEQSLHCAQNISDAVQSGYKHLNQHLQNVVLQTAETQLLNVRKERLEHFRSLYLTLGELQFKKERHMEELDKRIEYYHVQQELAMETFNPKAKEFSKAKKDLLEVKETMEQQLQLIATKAAQQLEDFKPTEKLLLASGVQFRHPAEELLEMNAMRTQKLLEYHSLMSTMRKDDDENKEDADRNTFQPHLRRGEKEKDL
;
A
#
# COMPACT_ATOMS: atom_id res chain seq x y z
N MET A 1 -53.23 15.96 31.02
CA MET A 1 -54.12 16.88 30.27
C MET A 1 -55.21 16.16 29.45
N ALA A 2 -54.90 15.08 28.70
CA ALA A 2 -55.91 14.34 27.91
C ALA A 2 -56.97 13.62 28.77
N ALA A 3 -56.58 12.98 29.87
CA ALA A 3 -57.51 12.34 30.82
C ALA A 3 -58.49 13.34 31.47
N GLN A 4 -58.00 14.54 31.78
CA GLN A 4 -58.81 15.62 32.36
C GLN A 4 -59.81 16.18 31.33
N LYS A 5 -59.41 16.29 30.06
CA LYS A 5 -60.30 16.71 28.96
C LYS A 5 -61.38 15.66 28.66
N TRP A 6 -61.04 14.38 28.72
CA TRP A 6 -61.98 13.26 28.62
C TRP A 6 -62.98 13.25 29.78
N PHE A 7 -62.50 13.52 31.00
CA PHE A 7 -63.34 13.62 32.19
C PHE A 7 -64.40 14.74 32.07
N PHE A 8 -64.00 15.93 31.62
CA PHE A 8 -64.94 17.04 31.40
C PHE A 8 -65.91 16.79 30.24
N GLN A 9 -65.49 16.10 29.17
CA GLN A 9 -66.40 15.68 28.10
C GLN A 9 -67.43 14.64 28.58
N ARG A 10 -67.01 13.72 29.45
CA ARG A 10 -67.91 12.73 30.08
C ARG A 10 -68.95 13.40 30.99
N GLU A 11 -68.56 14.40 31.80
CA GLU A 11 -69.53 15.17 32.60
C GLU A 11 -70.50 15.98 31.74
N ALA A 12 -70.03 16.65 30.69
CA ALA A 12 -70.89 17.43 29.80
C ALA A 12 -71.96 16.57 29.10
N VAL A 13 -71.62 15.34 28.69
CA VAL A 13 -72.57 14.39 28.10
C VAL A 13 -73.61 13.90 29.13
N LEU A 14 -73.19 13.68 30.38
CA LEU A 14 -74.09 13.28 31.47
C LEU A 14 -75.04 14.42 31.89
N ASP A 15 -74.61 15.68 31.78
CA ASP A 15 -75.44 16.86 32.05
C ASP A 15 -76.45 17.15 30.92
N THR A 16 -76.15 16.82 29.67
CA THR A 16 -77.13 16.94 28.56
C THR A 16 -78.26 15.89 28.60
N CYS A 17 -78.13 14.84 29.43
CA CYS A 17 -79.12 13.76 29.58
C CYS A 17 -80.14 14.01 30.71
N THR A 18 -80.27 15.23 31.24
CA THR A 18 -81.21 15.53 32.33
C THR A 18 -82.67 15.52 31.87
N VAL A 19 -83.46 14.57 32.37
CA VAL A 19 -84.94 14.56 32.31
C VAL A 19 -85.51 15.52 33.39
N PRO A 20 -86.62 16.24 33.15
CA PRO A 20 -87.17 17.18 34.12
C PRO A 20 -87.71 16.51 35.39
N THR A 21 -87.44 17.20 36.49
CA THR A 21 -87.85 17.02 37.88
C THR A 21 -89.08 16.16 38.17
N GLY A 22 -88.83 15.01 38.78
CA GLY A 22 -89.79 14.24 39.57
C GLY A 22 -89.13 12.97 40.08
N THR A 23 -88.75 12.92 41.36
CA THR A 23 -88.12 11.80 42.10
C THR A 23 -86.59 11.65 42.03
N THR A 24 -85.85 12.57 42.67
CA THR A 24 -84.37 12.62 42.61
C THR A 24 -83.60 12.11 43.84
N THR A 25 -84.19 11.41 44.81
CA THR A 25 -83.42 11.06 46.04
C THR A 25 -82.34 9.98 45.84
N SER A 26 -82.49 9.03 44.91
CA SER A 26 -81.45 7.99 44.67
C SER A 26 -80.37 8.39 43.66
N VAL A 27 -80.68 9.32 42.75
CA VAL A 27 -79.74 9.85 41.75
C VAL A 27 -78.86 10.93 42.35
N GLU A 28 -79.39 11.81 43.22
CA GLU A 28 -78.57 12.75 43.99
C GLU A 28 -77.69 12.04 45.02
N GLY A 29 -78.13 10.92 45.59
CA GLY A 29 -77.30 10.06 46.45
C GLY A 29 -76.13 9.43 45.70
N ARG A 30 -76.36 8.87 44.50
CA ARG A 30 -75.29 8.32 43.65
C ARG A 30 -74.38 9.38 43.05
N ARG A 31 -74.89 10.58 42.74
CA ARG A 31 -74.07 11.74 42.33
C ARG A 31 -73.20 12.27 43.47
N ARG A 32 -73.69 12.28 44.72
CA ARG A 32 -72.84 12.59 45.89
C ARG A 32 -71.77 11.53 46.09
N MET A 33 -72.12 10.24 46.07
CA MET A 33 -71.12 9.18 46.20
C MET A 33 -70.10 9.16 45.05
N ALA A 34 -70.49 9.48 43.81
CA ALA A 34 -69.56 9.59 42.69
C ALA A 34 -68.66 10.84 42.79
N ARG A 35 -69.19 11.98 43.29
CA ARG A 35 -68.38 13.16 43.60
C ARG A 35 -67.42 12.90 44.76
N ASP A 36 -67.87 12.22 45.81
CA ASP A 36 -67.05 11.87 46.97
C ASP A 36 -65.98 10.84 46.60
N SER A 37 -66.29 9.90 45.69
CA SER A 37 -65.29 8.96 45.15
C SER A 37 -64.30 9.67 44.21
N ALA A 38 -64.75 10.65 43.43
CA ALA A 38 -63.89 11.43 42.53
C ALA A 38 -62.95 12.36 43.30
N THR A 39 -63.42 13.00 44.37
CA THR A 39 -62.55 13.77 45.27
C THR A 39 -61.57 12.86 46.01
N GLN A 40 -61.96 11.63 46.36
CA GLN A 40 -61.07 10.64 46.95
C GLN A 40 -59.99 10.16 45.97
N ILE A 41 -60.33 9.91 44.70
CA ILE A 41 -59.37 9.56 43.64
C ILE A 41 -58.42 10.72 43.33
N LEU A 42 -58.92 11.95 43.30
CA LEU A 42 -58.07 13.14 43.12
C LEU A 42 -57.14 13.34 44.32
N SER A 43 -57.61 13.10 45.55
CA SER A 43 -56.75 13.12 46.75
C SER A 43 -55.68 12.02 46.73
N LEU A 44 -56.02 10.82 46.23
CA LEU A 44 -55.07 9.71 46.08
C LEU A 44 -54.03 9.98 44.97
N LEU A 45 -54.43 10.69 43.90
CA LEU A 45 -53.51 11.11 42.85
C LEU A 45 -52.61 12.25 43.32
N GLU A 46 -53.11 13.18 44.14
CA GLU A 46 -52.29 14.20 44.80
C GLU A 46 -51.34 13.58 45.86
N GLU A 47 -51.77 12.56 46.61
CA GLU A 47 -50.92 11.78 47.52
C GLU A 47 -49.88 10.93 46.77
N LEU A 48 -50.22 10.34 45.63
CA LEU A 48 -49.27 9.64 44.75
C LEU A 48 -48.26 10.60 44.13
N GLN A 49 -48.70 11.81 43.76
CA GLN A 49 -47.82 12.85 43.24
C GLN A 49 -46.92 13.45 44.33
N ALA A 50 -47.35 13.42 45.60
CA ALA A 50 -46.55 13.81 46.76
C ALA A 50 -45.59 12.70 47.25
N THR A 51 -45.88 11.43 46.98
CA THR A 51 -45.00 10.29 47.33
C THR A 51 -43.94 10.01 46.27
N ILE A 52 -44.10 10.50 45.04
CA ILE A 52 -43.12 10.36 43.96
C ILE A 52 -42.20 11.61 43.93
N GLY A 53 -41.29 11.67 44.92
CA GLY A 53 -40.03 12.42 44.86
C GLY A 53 -39.50 12.94 46.22
N PRO A 54 -38.18 12.89 46.50
CA PRO A 54 -37.26 11.77 46.30
C PRO A 54 -36.53 11.39 47.63
N SER A 55 -36.38 10.09 47.90
CA SER A 55 -35.22 9.58 48.66
C SER A 55 -35.02 8.10 48.32
N ALA A 56 -33.92 7.82 47.64
CA ALA A 56 -33.39 6.49 47.45
C ALA A 56 -32.82 5.96 48.79
N ASN A 57 -32.98 4.66 49.04
CA ASN A 57 -31.94 3.75 49.51
C ASN A 57 -32.48 2.31 49.60
N GLY A 58 -31.78 1.35 48.99
CA GLY A 58 -31.81 -0.05 49.43
C GLY A 58 -32.31 -1.10 48.44
N ALA A 59 -31.48 -1.44 47.47
CA ALA A 59 -31.17 -2.76 46.92
C ALA A 59 -32.18 -3.93 46.96
N ALA A 60 -32.46 -4.41 45.74
CA ALA A 60 -32.30 -5.79 45.25
C ALA A 60 -33.01 -6.98 45.93
N ALA A 61 -33.77 -7.68 45.08
CA ALA A 61 -33.89 -9.14 44.92
C ALA A 61 -35.21 -9.83 45.32
N ALA A 62 -35.72 -10.56 44.32
CA ALA A 62 -36.41 -11.85 44.36
C ALA A 62 -37.84 -11.93 44.90
N ILE A 63 -38.77 -12.19 43.97
CA ILE A 63 -40.10 -12.75 44.21
C ILE A 63 -39.94 -14.21 44.66
N SER A 64 -40.31 -14.52 45.91
CA SER A 64 -40.67 -15.86 46.35
C SER A 64 -41.69 -15.82 47.50
N ILE A 65 -42.86 -16.41 47.23
CA ILE A 65 -43.86 -17.12 48.05
C ILE A 65 -43.77 -17.00 49.60
N LEU A 66 -44.86 -16.48 50.22
CA LEU A 66 -45.51 -16.64 51.57
C LEU A 66 -44.85 -17.49 52.71
N PRO A 67 -45.24 -17.39 54.03
CA PRO A 67 -46.18 -16.48 54.75
C PRO A 67 -45.75 -15.97 56.17
N MET A 68 -46.58 -15.07 56.74
CA MET A 68 -46.93 -14.83 58.17
C MET A 68 -45.82 -14.74 59.27
N THR A 69 -45.75 -13.60 59.97
CA THR A 69 -45.89 -13.48 61.45
C THR A 69 -45.85 -12.01 61.93
N LYS A 70 -46.20 -11.84 63.20
CA LYS A 70 -46.81 -10.70 63.91
C LYS A 70 -45.82 -10.16 64.97
N ALA A 71 -45.65 -8.84 65.08
CA ALA A 71 -45.27 -8.06 66.29
C ALA A 71 -44.76 -6.66 65.83
N ALA A 72 -45.43 -5.56 66.16
CA ALA A 72 -45.42 -4.82 67.42
C ALA A 72 -44.24 -3.82 67.56
N GLY A 73 -44.59 -2.54 67.61
CA GLY A 73 -43.93 -1.54 68.47
C GLY A 73 -42.95 -0.58 67.79
N GLY A 74 -43.13 0.71 68.08
CA GLY A 74 -41.99 1.63 68.23
C GLY A 74 -42.05 2.92 67.43
N MET A 75 -42.62 3.95 68.05
CA MET A 75 -42.37 5.37 67.76
C MET A 75 -40.87 5.67 67.64
N ASN A 76 -40.43 6.57 66.75
CA ASN A 76 -40.16 7.96 67.14
C ASN A 76 -39.67 8.83 65.96
N ASN A 77 -40.18 10.06 65.92
CA ASN A 77 -39.65 11.20 65.18
C ASN A 77 -38.19 11.48 65.57
N ASN A 78 -37.33 11.88 64.62
CA ASN A 78 -36.80 13.24 64.70
C ASN A 78 -36.27 13.77 63.37
N ASN A 79 -36.58 15.05 63.19
CA ASN A 79 -36.36 15.88 62.03
C ASN A 79 -35.05 16.66 62.25
N ASN A 80 -34.13 16.70 61.28
CA ASN A 80 -33.30 17.90 61.11
C ASN A 80 -32.72 18.01 59.70
N ASN A 81 -33.22 19.04 59.00
CA ASN A 81 -32.71 19.57 57.75
C ASN A 81 -31.30 20.17 57.93
N ASN A 82 -30.41 19.96 56.96
CA ASN A 82 -29.67 21.10 56.41
C ASN A 82 -29.26 20.86 54.94
N HIS A 83 -29.56 21.87 54.12
CA HIS A 83 -29.36 21.94 52.66
C HIS A 83 -27.88 22.04 52.24
N HIS A 84 -27.50 21.32 51.17
CA HIS A 84 -26.75 21.87 50.01
C HIS A 84 -26.97 21.01 48.74
N HIS A 85 -27.82 21.54 47.85
CA HIS A 85 -27.95 21.30 46.40
C HIS A 85 -26.60 21.44 45.66
N HIS A 86 -26.37 21.02 44.41
CA HIS A 86 -27.04 20.25 43.37
C HIS A 86 -25.96 20.11 42.26
N HIS A 87 -25.58 18.90 41.83
CA HIS A 87 -24.96 18.75 40.49
C HIS A 87 -24.94 17.33 39.89
N ALA A 88 -25.32 16.28 40.63
CA ALA A 88 -25.19 14.88 40.17
C ALA A 88 -26.46 14.25 39.57
N GLY A 89 -27.60 14.95 39.52
CA GLY A 89 -28.90 14.35 39.16
C GLY A 89 -29.16 14.17 37.65
N ARG A 90 -28.43 14.87 36.76
CA ARG A 90 -28.68 14.80 35.31
C ARG A 90 -27.97 13.66 34.58
N GLU A 91 -26.90 13.10 35.14
CA GLU A 91 -26.15 12.01 34.49
C GLU A 91 -26.79 10.64 34.73
N MET A 92 -27.45 10.43 35.88
CA MET A 92 -28.10 9.15 36.19
C MET A 92 -29.40 8.93 35.39
N ASP A 93 -30.21 9.97 35.18
CA ASP A 93 -31.43 9.85 34.35
C ASP A 93 -31.10 9.56 32.87
N GLY A 94 -29.96 10.05 32.37
CA GLY A 94 -29.46 9.75 31.03
C GLY A 94 -29.03 8.28 30.87
N LEU A 95 -28.35 7.72 31.88
CA LEU A 95 -27.91 6.32 31.89
C LEU A 95 -29.08 5.33 31.93
N TRP A 96 -30.12 5.61 32.72
CA TRP A 96 -31.32 4.76 32.79
C TRP A 96 -32.14 4.78 31.51
N MET A 97 -32.30 5.96 30.89
CA MET A 97 -33.00 6.08 29.60
C MET A 97 -32.23 5.41 28.47
N SER A 98 -30.90 5.51 28.44
CA SER A 98 -30.07 4.78 27.46
C SER A 98 -30.16 3.27 27.65
N ALA A 99 -30.15 2.75 28.88
CA ALA A 99 -30.29 1.32 29.15
C ALA A 99 -31.67 0.77 28.75
N LEU A 100 -32.74 1.55 28.98
CA LEU A 100 -34.10 1.19 28.53
C LEU A 100 -34.21 1.18 27.00
N VAL A 101 -33.58 2.13 26.32
CA VAL A 101 -33.53 2.20 24.86
C VAL A 101 -32.71 1.06 24.27
N GLU A 102 -31.57 0.68 24.87
CA GLU A 102 -30.78 -0.49 24.47
C GLU A 102 -31.54 -1.81 24.68
N GLY A 103 -32.19 -1.98 25.85
CA GLY A 103 -33.01 -3.15 26.15
C GLY A 103 -34.16 -3.32 25.15
N SER A 104 -34.88 -2.22 24.88
CA SER A 104 -35.99 -2.20 23.91
C SER A 104 -35.51 -2.43 22.48
N GLY A 105 -34.35 -1.88 22.10
CA GLY A 105 -33.78 -2.08 20.78
C GLY A 105 -33.29 -3.51 20.52
N SER A 106 -32.73 -4.17 21.54
CA SER A 106 -32.31 -5.57 21.44
C SER A 106 -33.50 -6.53 21.29
N LEU A 107 -34.58 -6.29 22.05
CA LEU A 107 -35.83 -7.04 21.96
C LEU A 107 -36.48 -6.86 20.58
N PHE A 108 -36.58 -5.62 20.10
CA PHE A 108 -37.10 -5.35 18.75
C PHE A 108 -36.28 -6.05 17.66
N ARG A 109 -34.94 -6.01 17.75
CA ARG A 109 -34.08 -6.72 16.79
C ARG A 109 -34.35 -8.21 16.83
N SER A 110 -34.50 -8.80 18.01
CA SER A 110 -34.84 -10.22 18.16
C SER A 110 -36.21 -10.55 17.56
N GLU A 111 -37.24 -9.74 17.81
CA GLU A 111 -38.61 -9.97 17.29
C GLU A 111 -38.68 -9.82 15.76
N CYS A 112 -37.93 -8.88 15.21
CA CYS A 112 -37.83 -8.68 13.77
C CYS A 112 -36.83 -9.63 13.09
N GLY A 113 -36.09 -10.42 13.87
CA GLY A 113 -35.04 -11.32 13.39
C GLY A 113 -33.87 -10.59 12.72
N LEU A 114 -33.45 -9.44 13.24
CA LEU A 114 -32.33 -8.65 12.68
C LEU A 114 -30.99 -9.23 13.12
N GLU A 115 -30.05 -9.35 12.17
CA GLU A 115 -28.72 -9.93 12.39
C GLU A 115 -27.64 -8.90 12.67
N VAL A 116 -27.83 -7.64 12.27
CA VAL A 116 -26.88 -6.56 12.52
C VAL A 116 -27.05 -6.04 13.94
N GLU A 117 -26.01 -6.22 14.74
CA GLU A 117 -26.00 -5.77 16.13
C GLU A 117 -25.79 -4.25 16.23
N ALA A 118 -26.24 -3.65 17.34
CA ALA A 118 -26.12 -2.20 17.54
C ALA A 118 -24.65 -1.70 17.49
N ARG A 119 -23.68 -2.53 17.90
CA ARG A 119 -22.24 -2.23 17.86
C ARG A 119 -21.63 -2.28 16.45
N GLU A 120 -22.30 -2.94 15.50
CA GLU A 120 -21.86 -3.04 14.10
C GLU A 120 -22.42 -1.92 13.24
N MET A 121 -23.39 -1.15 13.76
CA MET A 121 -23.98 0.01 13.08
C MET A 121 -22.94 1.12 12.94
N ARG A 122 -22.83 1.68 11.73
CA ARG A 122 -21.86 2.73 11.40
C ARG A 122 -22.55 4.06 11.31
N LEU A 123 -22.90 4.61 12.47
CA LEU A 123 -23.60 5.89 12.55
C LEU A 123 -22.60 7.03 12.80
N PRO A 124 -22.87 8.25 12.30
CA PRO A 124 -22.04 9.42 12.60
C PRO A 124 -21.97 9.67 14.11
N ASP A 125 -20.88 10.29 14.58
CA ASP A 125 -20.77 10.65 16.00
C ASP A 125 -21.95 11.53 16.42
N GLY A 126 -22.58 11.17 17.54
CA GLY A 126 -23.82 11.83 18.02
C GLY A 126 -25.11 11.19 17.51
N HIS A 127 -25.08 10.40 16.43
CA HIS A 127 -26.17 9.48 16.07
C HIS A 127 -26.05 8.20 16.86
N THR A 128 -26.15 8.32 18.17
CA THR A 128 -26.25 7.19 19.06
C THR A 128 -27.65 6.57 18.96
N MET A 129 -27.72 5.28 18.62
CA MET A 129 -28.70 4.37 19.25
C MET A 129 -28.32 4.09 20.74
N THR A 130 -27.17 4.63 21.14
CA THR A 130 -26.44 4.82 22.42
C THR A 130 -25.60 3.68 22.94
N THR A 131 -24.28 3.82 22.79
CA THR A 131 -23.26 3.33 23.73
C THR A 131 -22.37 4.50 24.15
N ALA A 132 -22.65 5.06 25.34
CA ALA A 132 -21.80 6.02 26.03
C ALA A 132 -21.00 5.28 27.12
N ALA A 133 -19.94 4.57 26.73
CA ALA A 133 -19.07 3.88 27.69
C ALA A 133 -17.56 4.07 27.45
N ALA A 134 -17.14 4.87 26.46
CA ALA A 134 -15.72 4.97 26.09
C ALA A 134 -15.06 6.35 26.34
N ALA A 135 -15.72 7.29 27.04
CA ALA A 135 -15.21 8.64 27.26
C ALA A 135 -14.82 8.96 28.72
N ALA A 136 -14.35 7.97 29.48
CA ALA A 136 -13.83 8.16 30.83
C ALA A 136 -12.34 7.82 30.91
N ALA A 137 -11.53 8.44 30.07
CA ALA A 137 -10.11 8.64 30.35
C ALA A 137 -9.64 9.92 29.66
N THR A 138 -9.01 10.79 30.45
CA THR A 138 -8.31 12.02 30.04
C THR A 138 -9.18 13.27 29.84
N VAL A 139 -9.22 14.16 30.85
CA VAL A 139 -8.61 15.51 30.79
C VAL A 139 -8.84 16.25 32.11
N THR A 140 -7.73 16.65 32.71
CA THR A 140 -7.56 17.55 33.85
C THR A 140 -7.79 19.02 33.47
N THR A 141 -8.63 19.69 34.27
CA THR A 141 -8.56 21.09 34.77
C THR A 141 -7.97 22.21 33.88
N SER A 142 -8.80 23.20 33.54
CA SER A 142 -8.53 24.62 33.88
C SER A 142 -9.76 25.53 33.64
N SER A 143 -9.99 26.38 34.64
CA SER A 143 -11.05 27.37 34.84
C SER A 143 -10.82 28.71 34.12
N SER A 144 -11.90 29.40 33.71
CA SER A 144 -12.10 30.83 34.03
C SER A 144 -13.47 31.38 33.58
N SER A 145 -14.15 31.95 34.58
CA SER A 145 -15.26 32.90 34.62
C SER A 145 -15.32 34.02 33.55
N SER A 146 -16.54 34.37 33.11
CA SER A 146 -17.14 35.70 33.37
C SER A 146 -18.56 35.83 32.78
N SER A 147 -19.51 36.26 33.60
CA SER A 147 -20.80 36.89 33.23
C SER A 147 -20.71 38.38 33.65
N PRO A 148 -21.75 39.26 33.56
CA PRO A 148 -23.12 39.09 33.04
C PRO A 148 -23.66 40.30 32.22
N THR A 149 -24.87 40.21 31.63
CA THR A 149 -26.02 41.10 31.97
C THR A 149 -27.30 40.78 31.18
N LYS A 150 -28.42 41.01 31.88
CA LYS A 150 -29.83 40.69 31.61
C LYS A 150 -30.45 41.52 30.46
N LYS A 151 -31.47 40.95 29.79
CA LYS A 151 -32.78 41.61 29.57
C LYS A 151 -33.91 40.61 29.30
N ILE A 152 -35.02 40.88 29.97
CA ILE A 152 -36.35 40.22 29.93
C ILE A 152 -37.13 40.70 28.70
N THR A 153 -37.95 39.85 28.06
CA THR A 153 -39.33 40.15 27.55
C THR A 153 -39.99 38.92 26.87
N THR A 154 -41.07 38.43 27.50
CA THR A 154 -42.41 38.05 27.01
C THR A 154 -42.63 37.17 25.75
N THR A 155 -43.15 35.95 26.05
CA THR A 155 -44.09 35.04 25.35
C THR A 155 -44.49 35.26 23.88
N GLN A 156 -44.36 34.20 23.07
CA GLN A 156 -45.41 33.75 22.16
C GLN A 156 -45.29 32.25 21.85
N THR A 157 -46.45 31.61 21.88
CA THR A 157 -46.72 30.18 21.75
C THR A 157 -46.87 29.81 20.28
N THR A 158 -46.00 28.97 19.72
CA THR A 158 -46.26 28.25 18.48
C THR A 158 -45.68 26.84 18.56
N THR A 159 -46.55 25.87 18.32
CA THR A 159 -46.24 24.45 18.15
C THR A 159 -45.42 24.25 16.88
N SER A 160 -44.12 23.96 17.02
CA SER A 160 -43.29 23.44 15.96
C SER A 160 -42.48 22.25 16.47
N THR A 161 -42.73 21.09 15.85
CA THR A 161 -41.93 19.88 15.96
C THR A 161 -40.49 20.22 15.56
N THR A 162 -39.64 20.39 16.57
CA THR A 162 -38.22 20.70 16.39
C THR A 162 -37.47 19.38 16.16
N PRO A 163 -36.77 19.18 15.03
CA PRO A 163 -35.82 18.09 14.93
C PRO A 163 -34.68 18.38 15.92
N MET A 164 -34.32 17.39 16.73
CA MET A 164 -33.22 17.53 17.68
C MET A 164 -31.95 17.88 16.92
N SER A 165 -31.49 19.11 17.08
CA SER A 165 -30.19 19.59 16.59
C SER A 165 -29.08 18.86 17.33
N LEU A 166 -28.65 17.72 16.78
CA LEU A 166 -27.42 17.04 17.18
C LEU A 166 -26.24 17.84 16.67
N ASN A 167 -25.29 18.16 17.56
CA ASN A 167 -24.03 18.78 17.16
C ASN A 167 -23.35 17.88 16.11
N PRO A 168 -22.95 18.42 14.93
CA PRO A 168 -22.21 17.64 13.96
C PRO A 168 -20.93 17.10 14.61
N PRO A 169 -20.41 15.94 14.15
CA PRO A 169 -19.08 15.49 14.55
C PRO A 169 -18.11 16.67 14.42
N SER A 170 -17.37 16.98 15.48
CA SER A 170 -16.44 18.11 15.43
C SER A 170 -15.53 17.91 14.23
N ALA A 171 -15.41 18.89 13.34
CA ALA A 171 -14.58 18.78 12.13
C ALA A 171 -13.16 18.26 12.47
N GLU A 172 -12.65 18.63 13.65
CA GLU A 172 -11.41 18.12 14.21
C GLU A 172 -11.34 16.59 14.34
N ALA A 173 -12.42 15.93 14.77
CA ALA A 173 -12.47 14.48 14.90
C ALA A 173 -12.29 13.81 13.53
N VAL A 174 -13.05 14.26 12.53
CA VAL A 174 -12.94 13.78 11.14
C VAL A 174 -11.52 13.97 10.61
N THR A 175 -10.93 15.15 10.79
CA THR A 175 -9.54 15.41 10.38
C THR A 175 -8.54 14.48 11.07
N ARG A 176 -8.70 14.21 12.37
CA ARG A 176 -7.84 13.25 13.09
C ARG A 176 -7.98 11.82 12.54
N ARG A 177 -9.19 11.39 12.17
CA ARG A 177 -9.42 10.05 11.58
C ARG A 177 -8.81 9.91 10.19
N LEU A 178 -8.86 10.96 9.38
CA LEU A 178 -8.28 10.98 8.02
C LEU A 178 -6.76 11.10 8.01
N GLN A 179 -6.15 11.50 9.14
CA GLN A 179 -4.73 11.78 9.25
C GLN A 179 -3.81 10.65 8.70
N PRO A 180 -4.08 9.33 8.93
CA PRO A 180 -3.23 8.28 8.39
C PRO A 180 -3.10 8.33 6.87
N LEU A 181 -4.21 8.48 6.13
CA LEU A 181 -4.19 8.59 4.67
C LEU A 181 -3.61 9.94 4.20
N GLN A 182 -3.83 11.03 4.94
CA GLN A 182 -3.19 12.31 4.63
C GLN A 182 -1.67 12.22 4.74
N ARG A 183 -1.12 11.48 5.72
CA ARG A 183 0.33 11.22 5.83
C ARG A 183 0.85 10.39 4.65
N ILE A 184 0.07 9.42 4.16
CA ILE A 184 0.40 8.66 2.95
C ILE A 184 0.46 9.58 1.74
N LEU A 185 -0.55 10.44 1.56
CA LEU A 185 -0.58 11.40 0.46
C LEU A 185 0.62 12.36 0.50
N ALA A 186 0.97 12.89 1.68
CA ALA A 186 2.16 13.71 1.86
C ALA A 186 3.44 12.93 1.53
N SER A 187 3.56 11.68 1.98
CA SER A 187 4.71 10.83 1.65
C SER A 187 4.84 10.57 0.14
N ILE A 188 3.71 10.46 -0.57
CA ILE A 188 3.68 10.34 -2.04
C ILE A 188 4.17 11.64 -2.70
N GLN A 189 3.75 12.79 -2.18
CA GLN A 189 4.21 14.10 -2.66
C GLN A 189 5.73 14.29 -2.41
N ASP A 190 6.23 13.91 -1.24
CA ASP A 190 7.66 13.96 -0.91
C ASP A 190 8.51 13.16 -1.91
N MET A 191 8.04 11.99 -2.33
CA MET A 191 8.72 11.20 -3.37
C MET A 191 8.75 11.92 -4.72
N ARG A 192 7.73 12.72 -5.05
CA ARG A 192 7.72 13.53 -6.28
C ARG A 192 8.78 14.62 -6.27
N HIS A 193 9.20 15.08 -5.10
CA HIS A 193 10.25 16.09 -4.94
C HIS A 193 11.67 15.53 -4.95
N LEU A 194 11.84 14.19 -4.95
CA LEU A 194 13.16 13.58 -5.05
C LEU A 194 13.79 13.85 -6.42
N THR A 195 15.02 14.35 -6.44
CA THR A 195 15.78 14.62 -7.69
C THR A 195 15.86 13.40 -8.62
N PRO A 196 16.11 12.16 -8.13
CA PRO A 196 16.07 10.95 -8.97
C PRO A 196 14.74 10.73 -9.67
N TYR A 197 13.62 11.06 -9.02
CA TYR A 197 12.30 10.94 -9.63
C TYR A 197 12.06 11.97 -10.74
N GLY A 198 12.52 13.21 -10.56
CA GLY A 198 12.46 14.24 -11.62
C GLY A 198 13.25 13.84 -12.88
N LYS A 199 14.39 13.17 -12.70
CA LYS A 199 15.16 12.59 -13.82
C LYS A 199 14.38 11.47 -14.52
N LEU A 200 13.73 10.57 -13.77
CA LEU A 200 12.89 9.50 -14.31
C LEU A 200 11.66 10.03 -15.08
N ILE A 201 11.02 11.09 -14.61
CA ILE A 201 9.93 11.73 -15.36
C ILE A 201 10.45 12.29 -16.69
N SER A 202 11.61 12.93 -16.65
CA SER A 202 12.22 13.53 -17.84
C SER A 202 12.62 12.47 -18.89
N SER A 203 13.04 11.27 -18.46
CA SER A 203 13.30 10.15 -19.37
C SER A 203 12.02 9.48 -19.86
N ALA A 204 11.00 9.34 -19.01
CA ALA A 204 9.68 8.85 -19.41
C ALA A 204 9.05 9.73 -20.50
N GLY A 205 9.16 11.07 -20.37
CA GLY A 205 8.69 12.02 -21.39
C GLY A 205 9.40 11.90 -22.74
N LYS A 206 10.54 11.20 -22.80
CA LYS A 206 11.27 10.88 -24.04
C LYS A 206 10.92 9.51 -24.61
N GLY A 207 9.91 8.82 -24.04
CA GLY A 207 9.43 7.52 -24.49
C GLY A 207 10.15 6.32 -23.87
N ASP A 208 10.92 6.53 -22.79
CA ASP A 208 11.53 5.43 -22.05
C ASP A 208 10.47 4.69 -21.21
N LYS A 209 9.94 3.60 -21.77
CA LYS A 209 8.95 2.72 -21.14
C LYS A 209 9.39 2.19 -19.77
N SER A 210 10.71 2.11 -19.54
CA SER A 210 11.27 1.61 -18.30
C SER A 210 11.15 2.64 -17.15
N ALA A 211 11.16 3.93 -17.49
CA ALA A 211 10.97 5.05 -16.57
C ALA A 211 9.49 5.39 -16.30
N GLU A 212 8.58 4.97 -17.18
CA GLU A 212 7.12 5.16 -17.02
C GLU A 212 6.56 4.37 -15.82
N SER A 213 7.16 3.23 -15.49
CA SER A 213 6.69 2.32 -14.42
C SER A 213 6.57 3.01 -13.05
N ILE A 214 7.59 3.77 -12.62
CA ILE A 214 7.58 4.50 -11.34
C ILE A 214 6.60 5.67 -11.37
N SER A 215 6.48 6.36 -12.50
CA SER A 215 5.51 7.45 -12.67
C SER A 215 4.07 6.93 -12.55
N MET A 216 3.76 5.81 -13.20
CA MET A 216 2.45 5.14 -13.10
C MET A 216 2.14 4.69 -11.67
N LEU A 217 3.13 4.13 -10.96
CA LEU A 217 2.99 3.77 -9.55
C LEU A 217 2.60 5.00 -8.70
N ILE A 218 3.40 6.06 -8.76
CA ILE A 218 3.21 7.25 -7.92
C ILE A 218 1.90 7.96 -8.27
N LYS A 219 1.53 8.00 -9.55
CA LYS A 219 0.25 8.56 -9.99
C LYS A 219 -0.93 7.71 -9.52
N GLY A 220 -0.92 6.41 -9.77
CA GLY A 220 -2.01 5.51 -9.40
C GLY A 220 -2.26 5.48 -7.90
N LEU A 221 -1.20 5.45 -7.09
CA LEU A 221 -1.35 5.49 -5.63
C LEU A 221 -1.83 6.85 -5.12
N HIS A 222 -1.36 7.95 -5.71
CA HIS A 222 -1.85 9.30 -5.38
C HIS A 222 -3.34 9.43 -5.68
N ASP A 223 -3.75 9.07 -6.90
CA ASP A 223 -5.13 9.23 -7.37
C ASP A 223 -6.08 8.37 -6.52
N ALA A 224 -5.71 7.12 -6.20
CA ALA A 224 -6.52 6.24 -5.34
C ALA A 224 -6.65 6.75 -3.90
N VAL A 225 -5.57 7.27 -3.29
CA VAL A 225 -5.62 7.82 -1.92
C VAL A 225 -6.41 9.12 -1.89
N GLU A 226 -6.23 9.99 -2.88
CA GLU A 226 -6.95 11.26 -2.97
C GLU A 226 -8.45 11.05 -3.22
N GLU A 227 -8.82 10.14 -4.12
CA GLU A 227 -10.21 9.74 -4.36
C GLU A 227 -10.85 9.13 -3.11
N SER A 228 -10.12 8.25 -2.40
CA SER A 228 -10.59 7.64 -1.17
C SER A 228 -10.84 8.68 -0.08
N LEU A 229 -9.93 9.64 0.10
CA LEU A 229 -10.10 10.76 1.03
C LEU A 229 -11.36 11.58 0.71
N ARG A 230 -11.54 12.00 -0.55
CA ARG A 230 -12.73 12.75 -0.98
C ARG A 230 -14.02 11.97 -0.75
N THR A 231 -14.01 10.67 -0.98
CA THR A 231 -15.19 9.80 -0.84
C THR A 231 -15.63 9.65 0.61
N ILE A 232 -14.70 9.56 1.57
CA ILE A 232 -15.01 9.27 2.97
C ILE A 232 -15.13 10.52 3.85
N GLU A 233 -14.60 11.68 3.43
CA GLU A 233 -14.52 12.91 4.23
C GLU A 233 -15.88 13.37 4.78
N HIS A 234 -16.92 13.31 3.96
CA HIS A 234 -18.27 13.73 4.35
C HIS A 234 -19.21 12.59 4.73
N GLY A 235 -18.71 11.34 4.75
CA GLY A 235 -19.49 10.13 5.01
C GLY A 235 -18.83 9.26 6.06
N TYR A 236 -18.17 8.19 5.63
CA TYR A 236 -17.62 7.18 6.53
C TYR A 236 -16.69 7.73 7.62
N ALA A 237 -15.91 8.78 7.36
CA ALA A 237 -15.00 9.37 8.35
C ALA A 237 -15.72 10.03 9.54
N THR A 238 -17.02 10.31 9.42
CA THR A 238 -17.86 10.78 10.53
C THR A 238 -18.18 9.69 11.56
N CYS A 239 -17.93 8.42 11.22
CA CYS A 239 -18.17 7.27 12.09
C CYS A 239 -16.92 6.93 12.93
N ALA A 240 -17.10 6.66 14.23
CA ALA A 240 -16.03 6.23 15.12
C ALA A 240 -15.32 4.94 14.64
N CYS A 241 -16.06 4.02 14.03
CA CYS A 241 -15.53 2.74 13.54
C CYS A 241 -14.57 2.90 12.35
N SER A 242 -14.52 4.08 11.72
CA SER A 242 -13.67 4.32 10.54
C SER A 242 -12.18 4.40 10.86
N VAL A 243 -11.78 4.67 12.10
CA VAL A 243 -10.37 4.84 12.51
C VAL A 243 -9.53 3.61 12.18
N ASP A 244 -10.03 2.42 12.54
CA ASP A 244 -9.31 1.16 12.39
C ASP A 244 -9.21 0.70 10.93
N ASP A 245 -10.14 1.11 10.09
CA ASP A 245 -10.12 0.81 8.65
C ASP A 245 -9.21 1.77 7.90
N ILE A 246 -9.33 3.08 8.15
CA ILE A 246 -8.50 4.11 7.52
C ILE A 246 -7.02 3.92 7.89
N SER A 247 -6.72 3.59 9.15
CA SER A 247 -5.36 3.26 9.58
C SER A 247 -4.82 2.02 8.87
N ALA A 248 -5.61 0.96 8.74
CA ALA A 248 -5.21 -0.24 8.01
C ALA A 248 -4.95 0.01 6.52
N TRP A 249 -5.78 0.81 5.84
CA TRP A 249 -5.55 1.17 4.45
C TRP A 249 -4.24 1.96 4.26
N ALA A 250 -3.92 2.84 5.21
CA ALA A 250 -2.64 3.51 5.23
C ALA A 250 -1.48 2.51 5.44
N GLU A 251 -1.62 1.58 6.38
CA GLU A 251 -0.63 0.52 6.65
C GLU A 251 -0.37 -0.37 5.43
N TRP A 252 -1.36 -0.64 4.58
CA TRP A 252 -1.16 -1.38 3.32
C TRP A 252 -0.20 -0.67 2.36
N SER A 253 -0.24 0.66 2.35
CA SER A 253 0.53 1.51 1.42
C SER A 253 1.96 1.79 1.92
N GLN A 254 2.17 1.84 3.24
CA GLN A 254 3.46 2.22 3.84
C GLN A 254 4.67 1.37 3.41
N PRO A 255 4.61 0.01 3.39
CA PRO A 255 5.75 -0.80 3.03
C PRO A 255 6.20 -0.58 1.58
N LEU A 256 5.25 -0.42 0.66
CA LEU A 256 5.52 -0.10 -0.73
C LEU A 256 6.20 1.27 -0.86
N LEU A 257 5.68 2.28 -0.18
CA LEU A 257 6.26 3.63 -0.18
C LEU A 257 7.67 3.66 0.41
N ARG A 258 7.90 2.92 1.50
CA ARG A 258 9.22 2.81 2.12
C ARG A 258 10.22 2.18 1.14
N LEU A 259 9.85 1.05 0.54
CA LEU A 259 10.71 0.35 -0.41
C LEU A 259 10.97 1.21 -1.66
N LEU A 260 9.95 1.89 -2.19
CA LEU A 260 10.11 2.81 -3.30
C LEU A 260 11.08 3.95 -2.95
N GLY A 261 10.89 4.58 -1.78
CA GLY A 261 11.80 5.61 -1.29
C GLY A 261 13.23 5.12 -1.08
N GLU A 262 13.43 3.89 -0.61
CA GLU A 262 14.76 3.25 -0.52
C GLU A 262 15.36 3.05 -1.92
N THR A 263 14.58 2.58 -2.89
CA THR A 263 15.08 2.35 -4.26
C THR A 263 15.45 3.65 -4.97
N LEU A 264 14.66 4.72 -4.81
CA LEU A 264 14.91 6.01 -5.43
C LEU A 264 16.08 6.77 -4.81
N ARG A 265 16.37 6.58 -3.52
CA ARG A 265 17.48 7.24 -2.82
C ARG A 265 18.82 6.53 -2.98
N ARG A 266 18.85 5.34 -3.58
CA ARG A 266 20.09 4.62 -3.82
C ARG A 266 20.97 5.39 -4.80
N VAL A 267 22.27 5.30 -4.55
CA VAL A 267 23.32 5.81 -5.44
C VAL A 267 23.20 5.11 -6.80
N THR A 268 23.37 5.84 -7.90
CA THR A 268 23.29 5.27 -9.25
C THR A 268 24.52 4.41 -9.54
N LEU A 269 24.34 3.37 -10.37
CA LEU A 269 25.42 2.48 -10.79
C LEU A 269 26.63 3.26 -11.33
N GLU A 270 26.38 4.29 -12.15
CA GLU A 270 27.40 5.17 -12.75
C GLU A 270 28.33 5.79 -11.71
N HIS A 271 27.80 6.22 -10.56
CA HIS A 271 28.61 6.83 -9.52
C HIS A 271 29.42 5.80 -8.74
N VAL A 272 28.86 4.61 -8.49
CA VAL A 272 29.58 3.53 -7.79
C VAL A 272 30.76 3.01 -8.64
N MET A 273 30.61 2.97 -9.96
CA MET A 273 31.66 2.51 -10.87
C MET A 273 32.71 3.58 -11.22
N GLU A 274 32.42 4.87 -10.95
CA GLU A 274 33.23 6.01 -11.41
C GLU A 274 34.70 5.91 -11.01
N GLU A 275 34.98 5.58 -9.74
CA GLU A 275 36.35 5.49 -9.23
C GLU A 275 37.14 4.36 -9.90
N SER A 276 36.52 3.18 -10.04
CA SER A 276 37.17 2.00 -10.63
C SER A 276 37.37 2.18 -12.14
N GLN A 277 36.38 2.76 -12.83
CA GLN A 277 36.49 3.12 -14.24
C GLN A 277 37.57 4.16 -14.50
N GLU A 278 37.69 5.17 -13.63
CA GLU A 278 38.68 6.22 -13.80
C GLU A 278 40.12 5.69 -13.62
N ARG A 279 40.34 4.77 -12.67
CA ARG A 279 41.62 4.07 -12.55
C ARG A 279 41.94 3.26 -13.81
N LEU A 280 40.94 2.58 -14.37
CA LEU A 280 41.11 1.81 -15.60
C LEU A 280 41.40 2.71 -16.81
N ARG A 281 40.76 3.89 -16.91
CA ARG A 281 41.04 4.88 -17.97
C ARG A 281 42.49 5.37 -17.91
N ARG A 282 43.01 5.65 -16.70
CA ARG A 282 44.41 6.05 -16.51
C ARG A 282 45.38 4.95 -16.92
N ALA A 283 45.17 3.72 -16.45
CA ALA A 283 46.02 2.61 -16.85
C ALA A 283 45.97 2.36 -18.37
N THR A 284 44.79 2.52 -18.99
CA THR A 284 44.64 2.41 -20.46
C THR A 284 45.40 3.52 -21.19
N PHE A 285 45.44 4.74 -20.63
CA PHE A 285 46.23 5.84 -21.17
C PHE A 285 47.73 5.52 -21.11
N ASP A 286 48.22 5.07 -19.95
CA ASP A 286 49.64 4.72 -19.75
C ASP A 286 50.08 3.61 -20.72
N VAL A 287 49.24 2.59 -20.93
CA VAL A 287 49.49 1.53 -21.92
C VAL A 287 49.58 2.08 -23.35
N LYS A 288 48.71 3.02 -23.72
CA LYS A 288 48.73 3.65 -25.04
C LYS A 288 49.94 4.57 -25.24
N GLU A 289 50.36 5.27 -24.20
CA GLU A 289 51.57 6.09 -24.22
C GLU A 289 52.80 5.21 -24.46
N LYS A 290 52.93 4.11 -23.70
CA LYS A 290 54.02 3.14 -23.88
C LYS A 290 54.00 2.45 -25.25
N GLN A 291 52.82 2.20 -25.80
CA GLN A 291 52.68 1.70 -27.17
C GLN A 291 53.25 2.69 -28.21
N ARG A 292 52.98 3.99 -28.06
CA ARG A 292 53.51 5.02 -28.97
C ARG A 292 55.01 5.18 -28.83
N GLU A 293 55.53 5.27 -27.60
CA GLU A 293 56.98 5.32 -27.35
C GLU A 293 57.70 4.12 -27.98
N GLN A 294 57.05 2.96 -27.97
CA GLN A 294 57.57 1.73 -28.58
C GLN A 294 57.57 1.82 -30.11
N GLU A 295 56.50 2.31 -30.73
CA GLU A 295 56.42 2.51 -32.19
C GLU A 295 57.47 3.52 -32.67
N ASP A 296 57.69 4.60 -31.92
CA ASP A 296 58.73 5.59 -32.19
C ASP A 296 60.13 4.97 -32.09
N ALA A 297 60.41 4.21 -31.02
CA ALA A 297 61.71 3.53 -30.84
C ALA A 297 62.00 2.51 -31.96
N VAL A 298 60.98 1.80 -32.47
CA VAL A 298 61.12 0.90 -33.63
C VAL A 298 61.43 1.69 -34.90
N THR A 299 60.78 2.84 -35.09
CA THR A 299 61.00 3.71 -36.25
C THR A 299 62.40 4.32 -36.25
N ASP A 300 62.90 4.68 -35.08
CA ASP A 300 64.25 5.22 -34.86
C ASP A 300 65.36 4.15 -34.91
N GLY A 301 64.99 2.86 -34.92
CA GLY A 301 65.92 1.72 -34.95
C GLY A 301 66.54 1.37 -33.59
N ASP A 302 66.05 1.93 -32.49
CA ASP A 302 66.50 1.62 -31.12
C ASP A 302 65.80 0.36 -30.59
N MET A 303 66.33 -0.80 -31.00
CA MET A 303 65.77 -2.11 -30.66
C MET A 303 65.86 -2.45 -29.16
N VAL A 304 66.87 -1.94 -28.45
CA VAL A 304 67.03 -2.20 -27.00
C VAL A 304 65.97 -1.44 -26.22
N ARG A 305 65.72 -0.18 -26.57
CA ARG A 305 64.64 0.60 -25.95
C ARG A 305 63.27 0.04 -26.28
N SER A 306 63.04 -0.36 -27.53
CA SER A 306 61.78 -1.00 -27.94
C SER A 306 61.47 -2.25 -27.10
N GLU A 307 62.47 -3.07 -26.82
CA GLU A 307 62.35 -4.26 -25.98
C GLU A 307 62.02 -3.94 -24.52
N ASN A 308 62.72 -2.97 -23.91
CA ASN A 308 62.39 -2.53 -22.55
C ASN A 308 60.94 -2.03 -22.46
N LEU A 309 60.48 -1.30 -23.47
CA LEU A 309 59.09 -0.82 -23.56
C LEU A 309 58.07 -1.95 -23.71
N TYR A 310 58.41 -3.10 -24.32
CA TYR A 310 57.56 -4.29 -24.29
C TYR A 310 57.34 -4.82 -22.87
N PHE A 311 58.40 -4.89 -22.06
CA PHE A 311 58.29 -5.35 -20.67
C PHE A 311 57.51 -4.35 -19.80
N GLU A 312 57.76 -3.05 -19.95
CA GLU A 312 57.00 -2.00 -19.25
C GLU A 312 55.50 -2.04 -19.62
N LYS A 313 55.19 -2.11 -20.93
CA LYS A 313 53.81 -2.25 -21.42
C LYS A 313 53.14 -3.52 -20.89
N THR A 314 53.86 -4.65 -20.87
CA THR A 314 53.35 -5.92 -20.34
C THR A 314 53.05 -5.81 -18.85
N ALA A 315 53.93 -5.19 -18.06
CA ALA A 315 53.72 -4.99 -16.63
C ALA A 315 52.50 -4.09 -16.34
N LEU A 316 52.32 -3.02 -17.12
CA LEU A 316 51.12 -2.17 -17.04
C LEU A 316 49.85 -2.95 -17.38
N LEU A 317 49.88 -3.75 -18.45
CA LEU A 317 48.76 -4.59 -18.84
C LEU A 317 48.44 -5.64 -17.75
N GLU A 318 49.42 -6.32 -17.19
CA GLU A 318 49.22 -7.24 -16.05
C GLU A 318 48.61 -6.53 -14.83
N GLY A 319 49.00 -5.28 -14.58
CA GLY A 319 48.49 -4.44 -13.50
C GLY A 319 47.02 -3.99 -13.68
N MET A 320 46.47 -4.03 -14.89
CA MET A 320 45.07 -3.67 -15.15
C MET A 320 44.06 -4.75 -14.74
N ARG A 321 44.47 -6.03 -14.70
CA ARG A 321 43.60 -7.14 -14.30
C ARG A 321 42.87 -6.91 -12.97
N PRO A 322 43.54 -6.61 -11.84
CA PRO A 322 42.85 -6.41 -10.56
C PRO A 322 41.87 -5.22 -10.59
N LEU A 323 42.04 -4.26 -11.50
CA LEU A 323 41.09 -3.16 -11.69
C LEU A 323 39.78 -3.65 -12.33
N TYR A 324 39.87 -4.56 -13.32
CA TYR A 324 38.69 -5.22 -13.89
C TYR A 324 37.99 -6.11 -12.85
N ASP A 325 38.73 -6.88 -12.06
CA ASP A 325 38.15 -7.73 -11.01
C ASP A 325 37.43 -6.88 -9.94
N GLN A 326 38.01 -5.73 -9.54
CA GLN A 326 37.37 -4.77 -8.65
C GLN A 326 36.10 -4.16 -9.26
N LEU A 327 36.16 -3.75 -10.53
CA LEU A 327 35.02 -3.14 -11.22
C LEU A 327 33.86 -4.14 -11.36
N GLU A 328 34.14 -5.38 -11.72
CA GLU A 328 33.14 -6.45 -11.80
C GLU A 328 32.52 -6.73 -10.43
N HIS A 329 33.34 -6.82 -9.38
CA HIS A 329 32.86 -7.02 -8.01
C HIS A 329 31.94 -5.89 -7.52
N VAL A 330 32.28 -4.64 -7.83
CA VAL A 330 31.46 -3.46 -7.49
C VAL A 330 30.10 -3.53 -8.18
N ILE A 331 30.07 -3.89 -9.47
CA ILE A 331 28.82 -4.02 -10.22
C ILE A 331 27.97 -5.19 -9.69
N GLU A 332 28.57 -6.33 -9.36
CA GLU A 332 27.86 -7.47 -8.78
C GLU A 332 27.26 -7.14 -7.41
N THR A 333 28.02 -6.44 -6.56
CA THR A 333 27.54 -5.99 -5.24
C THR A 333 26.37 -5.02 -5.42
N TYR A 334 26.48 -4.06 -6.33
CA TYR A 334 25.36 -3.17 -6.68
C TYR A 334 24.14 -3.95 -7.19
N LYS A 335 24.34 -4.92 -8.10
CA LYS A 335 23.26 -5.75 -8.65
C LYS A 335 22.48 -6.47 -7.55
N LYS A 336 23.20 -7.07 -6.61
CA LYS A 336 22.63 -7.76 -5.46
C LYS A 336 21.85 -6.81 -4.55
N ASP A 337 22.47 -5.70 -4.18
CA ASP A 337 21.91 -4.79 -3.17
C ASP A 337 20.77 -3.92 -3.73
N ALA A 338 20.88 -3.44 -4.97
CA ALA A 338 19.96 -2.50 -5.58
C ALA A 338 18.82 -3.16 -6.37
N ALA A 339 19.01 -4.39 -6.86
CA ALA A 339 17.98 -5.11 -7.62
C ALA A 339 17.49 -6.37 -6.91
N GLU A 340 18.36 -7.35 -6.64
CA GLU A 340 17.94 -8.69 -6.18
C GLU A 340 17.30 -8.67 -4.79
N GLU A 341 17.95 -8.02 -3.81
CA GLU A 341 17.44 -7.89 -2.44
C GLU A 341 16.10 -7.11 -2.37
N PRO A 342 15.98 -5.91 -2.98
CA PRO A 342 14.70 -5.19 -3.06
C PRO A 342 13.61 -6.00 -3.75
N THR A 343 13.94 -6.73 -4.81
CA THR A 343 12.98 -7.59 -5.52
C THR A 343 12.50 -8.73 -4.61
N ARG A 344 13.39 -9.34 -3.84
CA ARG A 344 13.03 -10.38 -2.87
C ARG A 344 12.10 -9.84 -1.79
N LYS A 345 12.44 -8.69 -1.19
CA LYS A 345 11.60 -8.00 -0.20
C LYS A 345 10.24 -7.64 -0.77
N LEU A 346 10.20 -7.11 -2.00
CA LEU A 346 8.98 -6.76 -2.71
C LEU A 346 8.05 -7.96 -2.86
N ARG A 347 8.57 -9.11 -3.31
CA ARG A 347 7.75 -10.34 -3.46
C ARG A 347 7.22 -10.82 -2.12
N ALA A 348 8.02 -10.76 -1.06
CA ALA A 348 7.57 -11.15 0.28
C ALA A 348 6.40 -10.27 0.75
N LEU A 349 6.52 -8.95 0.61
CA LEU A 349 5.49 -7.99 0.97
C LEU A 349 4.21 -8.15 0.14
N ALA A 350 4.35 -8.34 -1.18
CA ALA A 350 3.21 -8.57 -2.07
C ALA A 350 2.45 -9.86 -1.74
N ASN A 351 3.18 -10.94 -1.41
CA ASN A 351 2.59 -12.22 -1.03
C ASN A 351 1.91 -12.18 0.34
N GLU A 352 2.33 -11.27 1.24
CA GLU A 352 1.70 -11.08 2.54
C GLU A 352 0.44 -10.20 2.46
N LEU A 353 0.48 -9.12 1.68
CA LEU A 353 -0.58 -8.11 1.63
C LEU A 353 -1.97 -8.70 1.37
N VAL A 354 -2.14 -9.42 0.26
CA VAL A 354 -3.46 -9.87 -0.20
C VAL A 354 -4.09 -10.88 0.76
N PRO A 355 -3.46 -12.04 1.03
CA PRO A 355 -4.10 -13.08 1.84
C PRO A 355 -4.21 -12.73 3.33
N ARG A 356 -3.25 -11.99 3.91
CA ARG A 356 -3.25 -11.71 5.36
C ARG A 356 -3.97 -10.43 5.74
N LEU A 357 -3.87 -9.37 4.95
CA LEU A 357 -4.34 -8.05 5.36
C LEU A 357 -5.61 -7.62 4.62
N VAL A 358 -5.61 -7.76 3.28
CA VAL A 358 -6.71 -7.26 2.43
C VAL A 358 -7.92 -8.20 2.46
N SER A 359 -7.74 -9.49 2.14
CA SER A 359 -8.87 -10.44 1.99
C SER A 359 -9.75 -10.56 3.24
N PRO A 360 -9.20 -10.68 4.48
CA PRO A 360 -10.04 -10.77 5.67
C PRO A 360 -10.88 -9.52 5.92
N ARG A 361 -10.32 -8.33 5.65
CA ARG A 361 -11.04 -7.06 5.82
C ARG A 361 -12.13 -6.89 4.77
N ILE A 362 -11.84 -7.11 3.50
CA ILE A 362 -12.87 -7.04 2.44
C ILE A 362 -13.99 -8.06 2.71
N ALA A 363 -13.67 -9.28 3.15
CA ALA A 363 -14.68 -10.28 3.47
C ALA A 363 -15.59 -9.86 4.64
N LYS A 364 -15.02 -9.24 5.69
CA LYS A 364 -15.78 -8.68 6.82
C LYS A 364 -16.79 -7.63 6.35
N GLU A 365 -16.34 -6.68 5.52
CA GLU A 365 -17.19 -5.62 4.97
C GLU A 365 -18.31 -6.19 4.08
N GLN A 366 -17.98 -7.14 3.20
CA GLN A 366 -18.95 -7.80 2.34
C GLN A 366 -20.01 -8.57 3.14
N ASN A 367 -19.62 -9.21 4.24
CA ASN A 367 -20.56 -9.93 5.11
C ASN A 367 -21.50 -8.94 5.83
N LEU A 368 -20.98 -7.81 6.32
CA LEU A 368 -21.81 -6.77 6.93
C LEU A 368 -22.80 -6.18 5.91
N LYS A 369 -22.36 -5.89 4.68
CA LYS A 369 -23.25 -5.45 3.59
C LYS A 369 -24.41 -6.42 3.37
N LYS A 370 -24.12 -7.72 3.24
CA LYS A 370 -25.14 -8.76 3.04
C LYS A 370 -26.17 -8.82 4.17
N ARG A 371 -25.71 -8.72 5.42
CA ARG A 371 -26.59 -8.71 6.60
C ARG A 371 -27.46 -7.45 6.66
N CYS A 372 -26.88 -6.26 6.41
CA CYS A 372 -27.65 -5.01 6.35
C CYS A 372 -28.75 -5.06 5.28
N THR A 373 -28.46 -5.60 4.08
CA THR A 373 -29.47 -5.73 3.03
C THR A 373 -30.60 -6.68 3.44
N ALA A 374 -30.25 -7.82 4.04
CA ALA A 374 -31.25 -8.78 4.52
C ALA A 374 -32.13 -8.20 5.65
N ASP A 375 -31.54 -7.43 6.57
CA ASP A 375 -32.27 -6.79 7.68
C ASP A 375 -33.26 -5.72 7.18
N ILE A 376 -32.90 -4.94 6.14
CA ILE A 376 -33.81 -3.98 5.51
C ILE A 376 -35.01 -4.71 4.88
N GLU A 377 -34.77 -5.84 4.21
CA GLU A 377 -35.84 -6.67 3.64
C GLU A 377 -36.75 -7.26 4.73
N ARG A 378 -36.16 -7.77 5.82
CA ARG A 378 -36.92 -8.28 6.99
C ARG A 378 -37.82 -7.21 7.60
N LEU A 379 -37.30 -5.99 7.78
CA LEU A 379 -38.10 -4.85 8.27
C LEU A 379 -39.23 -4.48 7.31
N ALA A 380 -38.97 -4.46 6.00
CA ALA A 380 -39.99 -4.17 5.01
C ALA A 380 -41.14 -5.20 5.06
N CYS A 381 -40.80 -6.49 5.14
CA CYS A 381 -41.78 -7.58 5.30
C CYS A 381 -42.60 -7.42 6.59
N LYS A 382 -41.95 -7.13 7.73
CA LYS A 382 -42.65 -6.95 9.01
C LYS A 382 -43.58 -5.73 9.03
N ARG A 383 -43.19 -4.63 8.40
CA ARG A 383 -44.06 -3.44 8.23
C ARG A 383 -45.28 -3.76 7.36
N GLU A 384 -45.10 -4.53 6.29
CA GLU A 384 -46.22 -4.97 5.44
C GLU A 384 -47.16 -5.91 6.17
N GLU A 385 -46.63 -6.88 6.91
CA GLU A 385 -47.40 -7.80 7.75
C GLU A 385 -48.25 -7.03 8.76
N LEU A 386 -47.66 -6.07 9.49
CA LEU A 386 -48.39 -5.23 10.45
C LEU A 386 -49.46 -4.38 9.77
N ARG A 387 -49.17 -3.79 8.61
CA ARG A 387 -50.15 -2.99 7.84
C ARG A 387 -51.34 -3.84 7.37
N SER A 388 -51.09 -5.05 6.90
CA SER A 388 -52.12 -6.01 6.51
C SER A 388 -53.00 -6.39 7.70
N VAL A 389 -52.40 -6.80 8.82
CA VAL A 389 -53.12 -7.15 10.05
C VAL A 389 -53.96 -5.98 10.56
N ARG A 390 -53.41 -4.76 10.57
CA ARG A 390 -54.15 -3.55 10.98
C ARG A 390 -55.31 -3.22 10.04
N SER A 391 -55.14 -3.42 8.74
CA SER A 391 -56.23 -3.26 7.76
C SER A 391 -57.39 -4.19 8.06
N THR A 392 -57.11 -5.48 8.30
CA THR A 392 -58.13 -6.47 8.67
C THR A 392 -58.79 -6.16 10.02
N GLN A 393 -58.00 -5.77 11.02
CA GLN A 393 -58.54 -5.41 12.34
C GLN A 393 -59.46 -4.19 12.28
N ARG A 394 -59.07 -3.13 11.56
CA ARG A 394 -59.92 -1.94 11.36
C ARG A 394 -61.20 -2.27 10.61
N ALA A 395 -61.13 -3.15 9.60
CA ALA A 395 -62.31 -3.60 8.88
C ALA A 395 -63.27 -4.36 9.82
N ASN A 396 -62.76 -5.27 10.65
CA ASN A 396 -63.56 -6.01 11.62
C ASN A 396 -64.18 -5.08 12.69
N PHE A 397 -63.41 -4.13 13.20
CA PHE A 397 -63.90 -3.13 14.14
C PHE A 397 -65.00 -2.26 13.52
N SER A 398 -64.84 -1.84 12.26
CA SER A 398 -65.87 -1.09 11.53
C SER A 398 -67.16 -1.91 11.36
N VAL A 399 -67.06 -3.20 11.02
CA VAL A 399 -68.22 -4.10 10.95
C VAL A 399 -68.94 -4.16 12.30
N GLN A 400 -68.20 -4.37 13.39
CA GLN A 400 -68.77 -4.36 14.74
C GLN A 400 -69.45 -3.00 15.04
N MET A 401 -68.79 -1.87 14.80
CA MET A 401 -69.37 -0.55 15.04
C MET A 401 -70.68 -0.32 14.26
N ASN A 402 -70.75 -0.78 13.00
CA ASN A 402 -71.96 -0.70 12.18
C ASN A 402 -73.09 -1.61 12.69
N GLU A 403 -72.77 -2.81 13.18
CA GLU A 403 -73.75 -3.70 13.81
C GLU A 403 -74.33 -3.09 15.09
N TRP A 404 -73.47 -2.46 15.88
CA TRP A 404 -73.86 -1.79 17.12
C TRP A 404 -74.73 -0.56 16.86
N GLU A 405 -74.42 0.21 15.82
CA GLU A 405 -75.25 1.34 15.39
C GLU A 405 -76.65 0.88 14.93
N LYS A 406 -76.73 -0.22 14.18
CA LYS A 406 -78.01 -0.83 13.81
C LYS A 406 -78.82 -1.30 15.02
N LEU A 407 -78.18 -1.95 15.99
CA LEU A 407 -78.84 -2.38 17.23
C LEU A 407 -79.33 -1.18 18.05
N PHE A 408 -78.56 -0.08 18.08
CA PHE A 408 -78.94 1.16 18.75
C PHE A 408 -80.14 1.83 18.07
N ASP A 409 -80.13 1.95 16.75
CA ASP A 409 -81.25 2.52 15.98
C ASP A 409 -82.52 1.68 16.07
N LEU A 410 -82.38 0.35 16.05
CA LEU A 410 -83.51 -0.57 16.26
C LEU A 410 -84.09 -0.40 17.67
N ASN A 411 -83.23 -0.31 18.69
CA ASN A 411 -83.65 -0.04 20.07
C ASN A 411 -84.38 1.31 20.17
N ARG A 412 -83.89 2.36 19.50
CA ARG A 412 -84.53 3.68 19.44
C ARG A 412 -85.92 3.62 18.78
N GLN A 413 -86.05 2.94 17.65
CA GLN A 413 -87.34 2.79 16.95
C GLN A 413 -88.35 1.99 17.79
N GLN A 414 -87.89 0.99 18.52
CA GLN A 414 -88.73 0.23 19.46
C GLN A 414 -89.15 1.07 20.68
N GLN A 415 -88.31 2.00 21.14
CA GLN A 415 -88.65 2.96 22.21
C GLN A 415 -89.77 3.93 21.78
N GLU A 416 -89.76 4.39 20.53
CA GLU A 416 -90.84 5.23 19.97
C GLU A 416 -92.18 4.48 19.85
N ALA A 417 -92.13 3.16 19.58
CA ALA A 417 -93.30 2.30 19.62
C ALA A 417 -93.80 2.06 21.07
N CYS A 418 -92.89 1.92 22.03
CA CYS A 418 -93.16 1.69 23.45
C CYS A 418 -93.65 2.93 24.23
N LEU A 419 -93.41 4.16 23.76
CA LEU A 419 -94.11 5.37 24.27
C LEU A 419 -95.65 5.26 24.18
N ARG A 420 -96.17 4.25 23.47
CA ARG A 420 -97.59 3.90 23.44
C ARG A 420 -98.02 2.86 24.49
N ALA A 421 -97.10 2.28 25.26
CA ALA A 421 -97.31 1.15 26.19
C ALA A 421 -96.77 1.41 27.62
N ILE A 422 -96.83 2.67 28.09
CA ILE A 422 -96.05 3.29 29.18
C ILE A 422 -96.17 2.68 30.61
N GLU A 423 -97.23 1.98 31.01
CA GLU A 423 -97.41 1.57 32.43
C GLU A 423 -96.72 0.24 32.79
N GLU A 424 -96.67 -0.76 31.90
CA GLU A 424 -95.88 -1.98 32.11
C GLU A 424 -94.35 -1.71 31.96
N LEU A 425 -93.99 -0.56 31.39
CA LEU A 425 -92.63 -0.20 31.03
C LEU A 425 -91.78 0.34 32.19
N GLU A 426 -92.34 0.76 33.33
CA GLU A 426 -91.54 1.25 34.47
C GLU A 426 -90.63 0.18 35.08
N GLN A 427 -91.08 -1.07 35.17
CA GLN A 427 -90.26 -2.17 35.66
C GLN A 427 -89.25 -2.65 34.59
N ARG A 428 -89.64 -2.64 33.32
CA ARG A 428 -88.75 -2.96 32.19
C ARG A 428 -87.66 -1.90 31.96
N LEU A 429 -87.94 -0.63 32.30
CA LEU A 429 -87.01 0.51 32.21
C LEU A 429 -85.76 0.35 33.08
N ARG A 430 -85.86 -0.29 34.25
CA ARG A 430 -84.70 -0.54 35.11
C ARG A 430 -83.75 -1.56 34.49
N HIS A 431 -84.29 -2.62 33.89
CA HIS A 431 -83.51 -3.64 33.21
C HIS A 431 -82.87 -3.13 31.90
N LEU A 432 -83.63 -2.36 31.11
CA LEU A 432 -83.10 -1.70 29.90
C LEU A 432 -82.06 -0.62 30.23
N ALA A 433 -82.14 0.03 31.39
CA ALA A 433 -81.11 0.95 31.85
C ALA A 433 -79.80 0.23 32.20
N GLU A 434 -79.87 -0.95 32.83
CA GLU A 434 -78.72 -1.82 33.10
C GLU A 434 -78.08 -2.35 31.81
N GLU A 435 -78.90 -2.81 30.86
CA GLU A 435 -78.42 -3.24 29.53
C GLU A 435 -77.79 -2.08 28.76
N ARG A 436 -78.38 -0.88 28.80
CA ARG A 436 -77.79 0.32 28.19
C ARG A 436 -76.46 0.70 28.85
N THR A 437 -76.34 0.61 30.17
CA THR A 437 -75.06 0.88 30.85
C THR A 437 -73.99 -0.13 30.45
N PHE A 438 -74.35 -1.42 30.39
CA PHE A 438 -73.44 -2.48 29.94
C PHE A 438 -72.95 -2.26 28.51
N LEU A 439 -73.86 -1.97 27.57
CA LEU A 439 -73.49 -1.71 26.17
C LEU A 439 -72.63 -0.45 26.01
N VAL A 440 -72.88 0.59 26.80
CA VAL A 440 -72.03 1.79 26.78
C VAL A 440 -70.64 1.49 27.34
N GLU A 441 -70.54 0.72 28.41
CA GLU A 441 -69.26 0.33 29.02
C GLU A 441 -68.45 -0.58 28.09
N ASP A 442 -69.05 -1.63 27.51
CA ASP A 442 -68.38 -2.55 26.58
C ASP A 442 -67.94 -1.82 25.29
N ARG A 443 -68.76 -0.89 24.78
CA ARG A 443 -68.37 -0.03 23.66
C ARG A 443 -67.18 0.86 24.01
N LEU A 444 -67.16 1.46 25.20
CA LEU A 444 -66.06 2.31 25.64
C LEU A 444 -64.77 1.50 25.85
N GLU A 445 -64.88 0.29 26.39
CA GLU A 445 -63.77 -0.65 26.54
C GLU A 445 -63.17 -1.00 25.17
N LYS A 446 -63.99 -1.41 24.20
CA LYS A 446 -63.53 -1.74 22.84
C LYS A 446 -62.93 -0.55 22.10
N ILE A 447 -63.47 0.65 22.28
CA ILE A 447 -62.87 1.89 21.75
C ILE A 447 -61.50 2.14 22.40
N SER A 448 -61.36 1.91 23.71
CA SER A 448 -60.10 2.10 24.41
C SER A 448 -59.02 1.10 23.97
N GLU A 449 -59.38 -0.18 23.77
CA GLU A 449 -58.49 -1.21 23.25
C GLU A 449 -58.03 -0.89 21.81
N GLU A 450 -58.94 -0.46 20.93
CA GLU A 450 -58.58 -0.13 19.55
C GLU A 450 -57.69 1.11 19.49
N ARG A 451 -57.93 2.10 20.36
CA ARG A 451 -57.07 3.26 20.48
C ARG A 451 -55.66 2.87 20.96
N GLN A 452 -55.55 2.00 21.97
CA GLN A 452 -54.26 1.49 22.43
C GLN A 452 -53.52 0.76 21.28
N ARG A 453 -54.21 -0.12 20.55
CA ARG A 453 -53.65 -0.82 19.38
C ARG A 453 -53.16 0.14 18.28
N GLU A 454 -53.88 1.24 18.06
CA GLU A 454 -53.48 2.27 17.12
C GLU A 454 -52.22 3.01 17.60
N GLU A 455 -52.18 3.42 18.86
CA GLU A 455 -51.01 4.07 19.47
C GLU A 455 -49.78 3.15 19.39
N ASP A 456 -49.89 1.88 19.79
CA ASP A 456 -48.80 0.89 19.72
C ASP A 456 -48.29 0.67 18.28
N ALA A 457 -49.20 0.55 17.30
CA ALA A 457 -48.82 0.40 15.90
C ALA A 457 -48.09 1.64 15.35
N THR A 458 -48.49 2.84 15.76
CA THR A 458 -47.79 4.08 15.36
C THR A 458 -46.38 4.15 15.96
N VAL A 459 -46.22 3.76 17.22
CA VAL A 459 -44.91 3.71 17.88
C VAL A 459 -44.00 2.69 17.21
N PHE A 460 -44.50 1.50 16.88
CA PHE A 460 -43.74 0.49 16.13
C PHE A 460 -43.28 1.01 14.77
N MET A 461 -44.17 1.65 14.00
CA MET A 461 -43.83 2.18 12.67
C MET A 461 -42.73 3.24 12.74
N LEU A 462 -42.80 4.17 13.70
CA LEU A 462 -41.77 5.19 13.91
C LEU A 462 -40.44 4.57 14.33
N PHE A 463 -40.46 3.55 15.19
CA PHE A 463 -39.23 2.85 15.60
C PHE A 463 -38.60 2.06 14.45
N ALA A 464 -39.41 1.36 13.66
CA ALA A 464 -38.97 0.61 12.49
C ALA A 464 -38.37 1.53 11.41
N GLU A 465 -38.99 2.69 11.16
CA GLU A 465 -38.47 3.70 10.23
C GLU A 465 -37.10 4.25 10.67
N ARG A 466 -36.95 4.54 11.97
CA ARG A 466 -35.67 4.99 12.52
C ARG A 466 -34.58 3.92 12.40
N GLN A 467 -34.91 2.64 12.59
CA GLN A 467 -33.93 1.57 12.38
C GLN A 467 -33.60 1.33 10.91
N GLU A 468 -34.58 1.43 10.03
CA GLU A 468 -34.37 1.33 8.59
C GLU A 468 -33.45 2.46 8.08
N GLU A 469 -33.66 3.69 8.54
CA GLU A 469 -32.77 4.82 8.25
C GLU A 469 -31.34 4.56 8.74
N ALA A 470 -31.19 4.10 9.97
CA ALA A 470 -29.88 3.76 10.53
C ALA A 470 -29.17 2.62 9.76
N LEU A 471 -29.92 1.62 9.30
CA LEU A 471 -29.39 0.53 8.46
C LEU A 471 -28.98 1.04 7.08
N ARG A 472 -29.76 1.93 6.46
CA ARG A 472 -29.42 2.55 5.17
C ARG A 472 -28.16 3.41 5.27
N THR A 473 -28.03 4.23 6.32
CA THR A 473 -26.79 5.00 6.57
C THR A 473 -25.60 4.07 6.78
N THR A 474 -25.78 2.99 7.55
CA THR A 474 -24.74 1.97 7.75
C THR A 474 -24.35 1.31 6.43
N LEU A 475 -25.32 0.94 5.60
CA LEU A 475 -25.08 0.34 4.28
C LEU A 475 -24.27 1.28 3.38
N GLN A 476 -24.65 2.56 3.30
CA GLN A 476 -23.91 3.56 2.53
C GLN A 476 -22.45 3.69 3.01
N HIS A 477 -22.22 3.71 4.33
CA HIS A 477 -20.88 3.76 4.92
C HIS A 477 -20.07 2.48 4.66
N VAL A 478 -20.69 1.29 4.69
CA VAL A 478 -20.05 0.03 4.30
C VAL A 478 -19.66 0.03 2.82
N GLU A 479 -20.49 0.58 1.95
CA GLU A 479 -20.18 0.69 0.52
C GLU A 479 -19.01 1.63 0.26
N GLN A 480 -18.97 2.79 0.92
CA GLN A 480 -17.83 3.71 0.87
C GLN A 480 -16.55 3.05 1.38
N SER A 481 -16.62 2.35 2.52
CA SER A 481 -15.49 1.60 3.10
C SER A 481 -14.97 0.54 2.13
N LEU A 482 -15.87 -0.27 1.56
CA LEU A 482 -15.52 -1.34 0.63
C LEU A 482 -14.91 -0.79 -0.66
N HIS A 483 -15.47 0.30 -1.20
CA HIS A 483 -14.92 0.97 -2.38
C HIS A 483 -13.50 1.49 -2.13
N CYS A 484 -13.26 2.16 -1.00
CA CYS A 484 -11.93 2.67 -0.65
C CYS A 484 -10.93 1.54 -0.39
N ALA A 485 -11.34 0.49 0.32
CA ALA A 485 -10.50 -0.68 0.57
C ALA A 485 -10.07 -1.36 -0.73
N GLN A 486 -10.99 -1.52 -1.69
CA GLN A 486 -10.69 -2.08 -3.01
C GLN A 486 -9.77 -1.16 -3.82
N ASN A 487 -10.10 0.13 -3.92
CA ASN A 487 -9.33 1.09 -4.70
C ASN A 487 -7.87 1.19 -4.20
N ILE A 488 -7.67 1.32 -2.88
CA ILE A 488 -6.32 1.37 -2.28
C ILE A 488 -5.60 0.03 -2.46
N SER A 489 -6.28 -1.11 -2.25
CA SER A 489 -5.69 -2.43 -2.49
C SER A 489 -5.20 -2.58 -3.93
N ASP A 490 -6.02 -2.22 -4.91
CA ASP A 490 -5.71 -2.37 -6.32
C ASP A 490 -4.55 -1.44 -6.73
N ALA A 491 -4.54 -0.20 -6.22
CA ALA A 491 -3.45 0.73 -6.43
C ALA A 491 -2.12 0.23 -5.82
N VAL A 492 -2.15 -0.32 -4.60
CA VAL A 492 -0.95 -0.89 -3.95
C VAL A 492 -0.46 -2.14 -4.69
N GLN A 493 -1.35 -3.04 -5.11
CA GLN A 493 -0.98 -4.22 -5.89
C GLN A 493 -0.40 -3.84 -7.26
N SER A 494 -1.02 -2.88 -7.95
CA SER A 494 -0.48 -2.32 -9.18
C SER A 494 0.89 -1.69 -8.94
N GLY A 495 1.06 -0.98 -7.82
CA GLY A 495 2.33 -0.39 -7.43
C GLY A 495 3.44 -1.41 -7.19
N TYR A 496 3.15 -2.54 -6.54
CA TYR A 496 4.12 -3.65 -6.44
C TYR A 496 4.53 -4.18 -7.81
N LYS A 497 3.60 -4.32 -8.76
CA LYS A 497 3.91 -4.77 -10.12
C LYS A 497 4.81 -3.77 -10.85
N HIS A 498 4.49 -2.48 -10.77
CA HIS A 498 5.28 -1.43 -11.40
C HIS A 498 6.69 -1.28 -10.80
N LEU A 499 6.82 -1.35 -9.47
CA LEU A 499 8.13 -1.32 -8.82
C LEU A 499 8.96 -2.56 -9.19
N ASN A 500 8.33 -3.74 -9.27
CA ASN A 500 9.02 -4.95 -9.76
C ASN A 500 9.49 -4.80 -11.22
N GLN A 501 8.66 -4.23 -12.09
CA GLN A 501 9.05 -3.94 -13.47
C GLN A 501 10.24 -2.98 -13.54
N HIS A 502 10.26 -1.93 -12.71
CA HIS A 502 11.40 -1.02 -12.63
C HIS A 502 12.68 -1.73 -12.17
N LEU A 503 12.61 -2.51 -11.09
CA LEU A 503 13.76 -3.24 -10.57
C LEU A 503 14.33 -4.24 -11.59
N GLN A 504 13.47 -4.92 -12.35
CA GLN A 504 13.90 -5.88 -13.38
C GLN A 504 14.39 -5.20 -14.66
N ASN A 505 13.59 -4.32 -15.24
CA ASN A 505 13.84 -3.76 -16.58
C ASN A 505 14.82 -2.59 -16.56
N VAL A 506 14.95 -1.88 -15.45
CA VAL A 506 15.90 -0.76 -15.32
C VAL A 506 17.10 -1.20 -14.52
N VAL A 507 16.92 -1.49 -13.23
CA VAL A 507 18.06 -1.63 -12.31
C VAL A 507 18.89 -2.88 -12.63
N LEU A 508 18.22 -4.04 -12.73
CA LEU A 508 18.89 -5.31 -13.01
C LEU A 508 19.47 -5.35 -14.43
N GLN A 509 18.69 -5.02 -15.45
CA GLN A 509 19.17 -4.99 -16.83
C GLN A 509 20.32 -4.01 -17.05
N THR A 510 20.30 -2.83 -16.39
CA THR A 510 21.43 -1.88 -16.49
C THR A 510 22.69 -2.48 -15.88
N ALA A 511 22.59 -3.11 -14.71
CA ALA A 511 23.74 -3.77 -14.08
C ALA A 511 24.27 -4.94 -14.92
N GLU A 512 23.38 -5.78 -15.46
CA GLU A 512 23.75 -6.90 -16.35
C GLU A 512 24.42 -6.42 -17.65
N THR A 513 23.90 -5.35 -18.23
CA THR A 513 24.47 -4.75 -19.45
C THR A 513 25.87 -4.18 -19.18
N GLN A 514 26.05 -3.46 -18.07
CA GLN A 514 27.36 -2.91 -17.70
C GLN A 514 28.37 -4.00 -17.39
N LEU A 515 27.96 -5.03 -16.67
CA LEU A 515 28.78 -6.20 -16.36
C LEU A 515 29.21 -6.94 -17.64
N LEU A 516 28.32 -7.08 -18.62
CA LEU A 516 28.66 -7.59 -19.95
C LEU A 516 29.67 -6.68 -20.68
N ASN A 517 29.51 -5.36 -20.62
CA ASN A 517 30.44 -4.42 -21.25
C ASN A 517 31.83 -4.51 -20.63
N VAL A 518 31.93 -4.53 -19.30
CA VAL A 518 33.20 -4.69 -18.58
C VAL A 518 33.90 -6.01 -18.95
N ARG A 519 33.14 -7.09 -19.10
CA ARG A 519 33.70 -8.39 -19.54
C ARG A 519 34.20 -8.35 -21.00
N LYS A 520 33.53 -7.60 -21.88
CA LYS A 520 34.01 -7.37 -23.26
C LYS A 520 35.29 -6.53 -23.28
N GLU A 521 35.35 -5.47 -22.49
CA GLU A 521 36.58 -4.67 -22.33
C GLU A 521 37.73 -5.52 -21.76
N ARG A 522 37.44 -6.37 -20.77
CA ARG A 522 38.41 -7.33 -20.22
C ARG A 522 38.89 -8.33 -21.27
N LEU A 523 38.02 -8.77 -22.20
CA LEU A 523 38.39 -9.62 -23.33
C LEU A 523 39.37 -8.90 -24.27
N GLU A 524 39.11 -7.64 -24.62
CA GLU A 524 40.00 -6.84 -25.46
C GLU A 524 41.35 -6.60 -24.79
N HIS A 525 41.33 -6.33 -23.48
CA HIS A 525 42.53 -6.20 -22.67
C HIS A 525 43.34 -7.51 -22.63
N PHE A 526 42.68 -8.64 -22.38
CA PHE A 526 43.29 -9.96 -22.39
C PHE A 526 43.91 -10.28 -23.76
N ARG A 527 43.20 -9.99 -24.87
CA ARG A 527 43.73 -10.09 -26.24
C ARG A 527 44.99 -9.26 -26.41
N SER A 528 44.97 -7.99 -25.99
CA SER A 528 46.12 -7.09 -26.10
C SER A 528 47.35 -7.60 -25.34
N LEU A 529 47.16 -8.07 -24.11
CA LEU A 529 48.21 -8.65 -23.28
C LEU A 529 48.77 -9.95 -23.89
N TYR A 530 47.88 -10.87 -24.27
CA TYR A 530 48.29 -12.16 -24.81
C TYR A 530 49.03 -12.02 -26.14
N LEU A 531 48.55 -11.16 -27.05
CA LEU A 531 49.25 -10.87 -28.29
C LEU A 531 50.60 -10.20 -28.02
N THR A 532 50.68 -9.20 -27.14
CA THR A 532 51.94 -8.52 -26.78
C THR A 532 52.99 -9.50 -26.23
N LEU A 533 52.58 -10.41 -25.33
CA LEU A 533 53.44 -11.49 -24.84
C LEU A 533 53.93 -12.40 -25.98
N GLY A 534 53.03 -12.77 -26.90
CA GLY A 534 53.37 -13.58 -28.06
C GLY A 534 54.31 -12.88 -29.06
N GLU A 535 54.20 -11.57 -29.26
CA GLU A 535 55.15 -10.81 -30.09
C GLU A 535 56.54 -10.79 -29.46
N LEU A 536 56.59 -10.55 -28.14
CA LEU A 536 57.84 -10.53 -27.38
C LEU A 536 58.50 -11.92 -27.40
N GLN A 537 57.72 -12.98 -27.22
CA GLN A 537 58.17 -14.36 -27.35
C GLN A 537 58.78 -14.62 -28.74
N PHE A 538 58.06 -14.28 -29.82
CA PHE A 538 58.55 -14.47 -31.19
C PHE A 538 59.86 -13.72 -31.46
N LYS A 539 60.00 -12.47 -30.98
CA LYS A 539 61.24 -11.70 -31.13
C LYS A 539 62.41 -12.33 -30.36
N LYS A 540 62.17 -12.79 -29.13
CA LYS A 540 63.17 -13.44 -28.29
C LYS A 540 63.57 -14.82 -28.83
N GLU A 541 62.63 -15.62 -29.32
CA GLU A 541 62.91 -16.91 -29.98
C GLU A 541 63.81 -16.72 -31.20
N ARG A 542 63.52 -15.72 -32.03
CA ARG A 542 64.37 -15.40 -33.17
C ARG A 542 65.77 -14.93 -32.78
N HIS A 543 65.87 -14.05 -31.77
CA HIS A 543 67.18 -13.67 -31.22
C HIS A 543 67.95 -14.88 -30.69
N MET A 544 67.25 -15.90 -30.16
CA MET A 544 67.86 -17.12 -29.63
C MET A 544 68.43 -17.97 -30.76
N GLU A 545 67.68 -18.12 -31.86
CA GLU A 545 68.18 -18.78 -33.07
C GLU A 545 69.40 -18.06 -33.66
N GLU A 546 69.44 -16.72 -33.60
CA GLU A 546 70.60 -15.94 -34.03
C GLU A 546 71.80 -16.11 -33.09
N LEU A 547 71.58 -16.16 -31.78
CA LEU A 547 72.62 -16.48 -30.81
C LEU A 547 73.16 -17.89 -31.03
N ASP A 548 72.31 -18.87 -31.29
CA ASP A 548 72.72 -20.25 -31.57
C ASP A 548 73.61 -20.34 -32.80
N LYS A 549 73.24 -19.68 -33.91
CA LYS A 549 74.07 -19.59 -35.12
C LYS A 549 75.42 -18.92 -34.84
N ARG A 550 75.45 -17.87 -34.01
CA ARG A 550 76.71 -17.20 -33.61
C ARG A 550 77.57 -18.09 -32.71
N ILE A 551 76.97 -18.78 -31.75
CA ILE A 551 77.65 -19.74 -30.88
C ILE A 551 78.26 -20.86 -31.71
N GLU A 552 77.51 -21.40 -32.68
CA GLU A 552 77.99 -22.43 -33.60
C GLU A 552 79.12 -21.91 -34.50
N TYR A 553 78.99 -20.70 -35.07
CA TYR A 553 80.07 -20.06 -35.81
C TYR A 553 81.35 -19.92 -34.99
N TYR A 554 81.27 -19.40 -33.76
CA TYR A 554 82.43 -19.26 -32.89
C TYR A 554 82.96 -20.60 -32.39
N HIS A 555 82.10 -21.62 -32.26
CA HIS A 555 82.51 -22.98 -31.94
C HIS A 555 83.37 -23.58 -33.06
N VAL A 556 82.94 -23.47 -34.31
CA VAL A 556 83.68 -23.97 -35.48
C VAL A 556 84.99 -23.19 -35.66
N GLN A 557 84.96 -21.85 -35.52
CA GLN A 557 86.18 -21.02 -35.60
C GLN A 557 87.16 -21.33 -34.46
N GLN A 558 86.66 -21.61 -33.26
CA GLN A 558 87.49 -22.05 -32.14
C GLN A 558 88.15 -23.40 -32.44
N GLU A 559 87.42 -24.39 -32.93
CA GLU A 559 87.96 -25.72 -33.27
C GLU A 559 89.04 -25.62 -34.35
N LEU A 560 88.78 -24.90 -35.44
CA LEU A 560 89.74 -24.68 -36.51
C LEU A 560 90.99 -23.93 -36.02
N ALA A 561 90.82 -22.92 -35.17
CA ALA A 561 91.93 -22.18 -34.57
C ALA A 561 92.74 -23.04 -33.57
N MET A 562 92.09 -23.98 -32.87
CA MET A 562 92.76 -24.94 -31.98
C MET A 562 93.56 -25.96 -32.78
N GLU A 563 93.02 -26.49 -33.88
CA GLU A 563 93.71 -27.43 -34.78
C GLU A 563 94.91 -26.80 -35.48
N THR A 564 94.84 -25.51 -35.78
CA THR A 564 95.92 -24.73 -36.43
C THR A 564 96.89 -24.06 -35.43
N PHE A 565 96.75 -24.32 -34.12
CA PHE A 565 97.54 -23.69 -33.03
C PHE A 565 97.55 -22.15 -33.07
N ASN A 566 96.47 -21.54 -33.55
CA ASN A 566 96.32 -20.09 -33.65
C ASN A 566 96.02 -19.49 -32.28
N PRO A 567 96.79 -18.48 -31.79
CA PRO A 567 96.57 -17.86 -30.48
C PRO A 567 95.18 -17.21 -30.33
N LYS A 568 94.49 -16.88 -31.43
CA LYS A 568 93.11 -16.35 -31.42
C LYS A 568 92.05 -17.35 -30.93
N ALA A 569 92.38 -18.64 -30.79
CA ALA A 569 91.47 -19.65 -30.23
C ALA A 569 90.94 -19.26 -28.83
N LYS A 570 91.74 -18.57 -28.02
CA LYS A 570 91.32 -18.06 -26.69
C LYS A 570 90.28 -16.94 -26.78
N GLU A 571 90.37 -16.08 -27.80
CA GLU A 571 89.40 -15.00 -28.02
C GLU A 571 88.05 -15.57 -28.46
N PHE A 572 88.05 -16.56 -29.36
CA PHE A 572 86.82 -17.28 -29.76
C PHE A 572 86.21 -18.07 -28.62
N SER A 573 87.02 -18.69 -27.76
CA SER A 573 86.55 -19.37 -26.55
C SER A 573 85.88 -18.39 -25.56
N LYS A 574 86.45 -17.18 -25.39
CA LYS A 574 85.85 -16.15 -24.54
C LYS A 574 84.54 -15.63 -25.13
N ALA A 575 84.51 -15.27 -26.41
CA ALA A 575 83.30 -14.81 -27.09
C ALA A 575 82.18 -15.87 -27.06
N LYS A 576 82.52 -17.15 -27.24
CA LYS A 576 81.57 -18.27 -27.09
C LYS A 576 81.00 -18.34 -25.68
N LYS A 577 81.84 -18.18 -24.64
CA LYS A 577 81.40 -18.18 -23.24
C LYS A 577 80.46 -17.01 -22.93
N ASP A 578 80.82 -15.80 -23.35
CA ASP A 578 79.99 -14.60 -23.14
C ASP A 578 78.62 -14.74 -23.85
N LEU A 579 78.59 -15.34 -25.06
CA LEU A 579 77.34 -15.63 -25.77
C LEU A 579 76.49 -16.72 -25.10
N LEU A 580 77.12 -17.72 -24.47
CA LEU A 580 76.40 -18.75 -23.70
C LEU A 580 75.73 -18.16 -22.46
N GLU A 581 76.39 -17.23 -21.77
CA GLU A 581 75.79 -16.51 -20.62
C GLU A 581 74.57 -15.67 -21.07
N VAL A 582 74.68 -14.95 -22.20
CA VAL A 582 73.54 -14.21 -22.76
C VAL A 582 72.41 -15.17 -23.18
N LYS A 583 72.73 -16.31 -23.79
CA LYS A 583 71.73 -17.33 -24.15
C LYS A 583 70.97 -17.84 -22.92
N GLU A 584 71.67 -18.17 -21.83
CA GLU A 584 71.03 -18.62 -20.59
C GLU A 584 70.07 -17.57 -20.03
N THR A 585 70.47 -16.29 -20.00
CA THR A 585 69.57 -15.21 -19.54
C THR A 585 68.33 -15.06 -20.43
N MET A 586 68.46 -15.31 -21.73
CA MET A 586 67.36 -15.20 -22.67
C MET A 586 66.41 -16.40 -22.62
N GLU A 587 66.94 -17.61 -22.39
CA GLU A 587 66.14 -18.81 -22.12
C GLU A 587 65.29 -18.61 -20.86
N GLN A 588 65.85 -18.04 -19.79
CA GLN A 588 65.10 -17.71 -18.57
C GLN A 588 63.97 -16.70 -18.85
N GLN A 589 64.23 -15.67 -19.65
CA GLN A 589 63.21 -14.69 -20.05
C GLN A 589 62.11 -15.33 -20.90
N LEU A 590 62.44 -16.23 -21.83
CA LEU A 590 61.47 -16.98 -22.63
C LEU A 590 60.59 -17.88 -21.78
N GLN A 591 61.18 -18.61 -20.82
CA GLN A 591 60.41 -19.43 -19.87
C GLN A 591 59.46 -18.57 -19.02
N LEU A 592 59.91 -17.39 -18.59
CA LEU A 592 59.07 -16.44 -17.85
C LEU A 592 57.88 -15.97 -18.69
N ILE A 593 58.12 -15.59 -19.96
CA ILE A 593 57.05 -15.15 -20.88
C ILE A 593 56.05 -16.29 -21.13
N ALA A 594 56.53 -17.51 -21.37
CA ALA A 594 55.67 -18.67 -21.58
C ALA A 594 54.81 -18.99 -20.34
N THR A 595 55.41 -18.92 -19.15
CA THR A 595 54.70 -19.12 -17.87
C THR A 595 53.63 -18.05 -17.67
N LYS A 596 53.96 -16.78 -17.95
CA LYS A 596 53.01 -15.67 -17.89
C LYS A 596 51.86 -15.86 -18.86
N ALA A 597 52.12 -16.22 -20.11
CA ALA A 597 51.08 -16.46 -21.12
C ALA A 597 50.13 -17.60 -20.71
N ALA A 598 50.66 -18.71 -20.19
CA ALA A 598 49.87 -19.81 -19.67
C ALA A 598 49.01 -19.39 -18.46
N GLN A 599 49.57 -18.60 -17.55
CA GLN A 599 48.84 -18.07 -16.40
C GLN A 599 47.69 -17.16 -16.84
N GLN A 600 47.91 -16.25 -17.80
CA GLN A 600 46.85 -15.38 -18.30
C GLN A 600 45.69 -16.17 -18.94
N LEU A 601 45.97 -17.31 -19.58
CA LEU A 601 44.93 -18.19 -20.11
C LEU A 601 44.07 -18.80 -19.00
N GLU A 602 44.69 -19.39 -17.97
CA GLU A 602 43.96 -19.97 -16.84
C GLU A 602 43.11 -18.93 -16.12
N ASP A 603 43.69 -17.75 -15.92
CA ASP A 603 43.06 -16.64 -15.22
C ASP A 603 41.88 -16.01 -15.99
N PHE A 604 41.84 -16.14 -17.32
CA PHE A 604 40.75 -15.64 -18.15
C PHE A 604 39.57 -16.62 -18.29
N LYS A 605 39.78 -17.92 -18.07
CA LYS A 605 38.73 -18.96 -18.21
C LYS A 605 37.40 -18.65 -17.51
N PRO A 606 37.36 -18.09 -16.28
CA PRO A 606 36.09 -17.75 -15.65
C PRO A 606 35.29 -16.71 -16.46
N THR A 607 35.97 -15.67 -16.96
CA THR A 607 35.38 -14.62 -17.81
C THR A 607 34.91 -15.19 -19.15
N GLU A 608 35.69 -16.09 -19.76
CA GLU A 608 35.32 -16.78 -20.99
C GLU A 608 33.98 -17.52 -20.86
N LYS A 609 33.81 -18.31 -19.79
CA LYS A 609 32.55 -19.04 -19.53
C LYS A 609 31.36 -18.09 -19.43
N LEU A 610 31.54 -16.94 -18.79
CA LEU A 610 30.49 -15.94 -18.59
C LEU A 610 30.15 -15.18 -19.90
N LEU A 611 31.14 -14.93 -20.74
CA LEU A 611 30.96 -14.34 -22.07
C LEU A 611 30.21 -15.29 -23.01
N LEU A 612 30.59 -16.58 -23.02
CA LEU A 612 29.91 -17.62 -23.80
C LEU A 612 28.45 -17.81 -23.34
N ALA A 613 28.21 -17.84 -22.03
CA ALA A 613 26.85 -17.89 -21.47
C ALA A 613 26.01 -16.67 -21.87
N SER A 614 26.65 -15.53 -22.11
CA SER A 614 26.03 -14.28 -22.58
C SER A 614 25.92 -14.21 -24.11
N GLY A 615 26.26 -15.29 -24.84
CA GLY A 615 26.16 -15.39 -26.30
C GLY A 615 27.21 -14.59 -27.08
N VAL A 616 28.29 -14.16 -26.44
CA VAL A 616 29.39 -13.46 -27.12
C VAL A 616 30.23 -14.47 -27.92
N GLN A 617 30.45 -14.20 -29.20
CA GLN A 617 31.35 -15.00 -30.03
C GLN A 617 32.79 -14.80 -29.55
N PHE A 618 33.34 -15.84 -28.92
CA PHE A 618 34.70 -15.84 -28.42
C PHE A 618 35.62 -16.54 -29.42
N ARG A 619 36.59 -15.79 -29.94
CA ARG A 619 37.73 -16.31 -30.70
C ARG A 619 38.95 -16.29 -29.79
N HIS A 620 39.64 -17.42 -29.70
CA HIS A 620 40.74 -17.60 -28.77
C HIS A 620 41.99 -16.85 -29.25
N PRO A 621 42.63 -16.00 -28.41
CA PRO A 621 43.78 -15.19 -28.85
C PRO A 621 45.00 -16.00 -29.31
N ALA A 622 45.12 -17.26 -28.90
CA ALA A 622 46.14 -18.17 -29.44
C ALA A 622 45.97 -18.45 -30.93
N GLU A 623 44.74 -18.53 -31.45
CA GLU A 623 44.50 -18.71 -32.88
C GLU A 623 44.94 -17.47 -33.67
N GLU A 624 44.61 -16.28 -33.15
CA GLU A 624 45.02 -15.00 -33.73
C GLU A 624 46.55 -14.85 -33.73
N LEU A 625 47.21 -15.26 -32.63
CA LEU A 625 48.66 -15.22 -32.53
C LEU A 625 49.35 -16.14 -33.54
N LEU A 626 48.82 -17.36 -33.75
CA LEU A 626 49.35 -18.31 -34.74
C LEU A 626 49.29 -17.74 -36.16
N GLU A 627 48.16 -17.13 -36.53
CA GLU A 627 48.00 -16.47 -37.84
C GLU A 627 48.97 -15.29 -38.00
N MET A 628 49.12 -14.46 -36.97
CA MET A 628 50.05 -13.34 -36.98
C MET A 628 51.51 -13.81 -37.15
N ASN A 629 51.92 -14.86 -36.44
CA ASN A 629 53.27 -15.41 -36.55
C ASN A 629 53.51 -16.08 -37.91
N ALA A 630 52.51 -16.73 -38.49
CA ALA A 630 52.59 -17.26 -39.85
C ALA A 630 52.80 -16.14 -40.88
N MET A 631 52.02 -15.04 -40.79
CA MET A 631 52.19 -13.87 -41.66
C MET A 631 53.56 -13.20 -41.48
N ARG A 632 54.05 -13.07 -40.24
CA ARG A 632 55.39 -12.52 -39.97
C ARG A 632 56.48 -13.35 -40.64
N THR A 633 56.42 -14.67 -40.47
CA THR A 633 57.38 -15.60 -41.07
C THR A 633 57.35 -15.51 -42.59
N GLN A 634 56.16 -15.45 -43.19
CA GLN A 634 56.00 -15.25 -44.63
C GLN A 634 56.66 -13.94 -45.12
N LYS A 635 56.37 -12.79 -44.48
CA LYS A 635 56.97 -11.50 -44.86
C LYS A 635 58.50 -11.50 -44.76
N LEU A 636 59.05 -12.21 -43.77
CA LEU A 636 60.50 -12.35 -43.62
C LEU A 636 61.13 -13.20 -44.72
N LEU A 637 60.44 -14.27 -45.14
CA LEU A 637 60.86 -15.08 -46.27
C LEU A 637 60.79 -14.29 -47.58
N GLU A 638 59.73 -13.50 -47.79
CA GLU A 638 59.60 -12.59 -48.94
C GLU A 638 60.72 -11.54 -48.96
N TYR A 639 61.05 -10.94 -47.81
CA TYR A 639 62.18 -10.02 -47.69
C TYR A 639 63.52 -10.69 -47.95
N HIS A 640 63.76 -11.89 -47.41
CA HIS A 640 64.98 -12.67 -47.67
C HIS A 640 65.10 -13.02 -49.16
N SER A 641 63.99 -13.38 -49.81
CA SER A 641 63.94 -13.63 -51.25
C SER A 641 64.31 -12.37 -52.03
N LEU A 642 63.72 -11.21 -51.69
CA LEU A 642 64.01 -9.93 -52.33
C LEU A 642 65.47 -9.48 -52.14
N MET A 643 66.03 -9.64 -50.95
CA MET A 643 67.44 -9.33 -50.67
C MET A 643 68.39 -10.31 -51.37
N SER A 644 67.99 -11.57 -51.53
CA SER A 644 68.76 -12.55 -52.28
C SER A 644 68.71 -12.29 -53.79
N THR A 645 67.63 -11.74 -54.33
CA THR A 645 67.55 -11.33 -55.74
C THR A 645 68.32 -10.04 -55.99
N MET A 646 68.20 -9.03 -55.12
CA MET A 646 68.99 -7.79 -55.24
C MET A 646 70.49 -8.02 -55.15
N ARG A 647 70.95 -8.96 -54.30
CA ARG A 647 72.38 -9.35 -54.26
C ARG A 647 72.85 -10.03 -55.54
N LYS A 648 71.98 -10.81 -56.20
CA LYS A 648 72.30 -11.40 -57.51
C LYS A 648 72.37 -10.35 -58.61
N ASP A 649 71.50 -9.34 -58.59
CA ASP A 649 71.52 -8.24 -59.56
C ASP A 649 72.76 -7.33 -59.38
N ASP A 650 73.27 -7.18 -58.16
CA ASP A 650 74.53 -6.46 -57.86
C ASP A 650 75.78 -7.26 -58.28
N ASP A 651 75.75 -8.59 -58.15
CA ASP A 651 76.84 -9.47 -58.60
C ASP A 651 76.85 -9.62 -60.14
N GLU A 652 75.69 -9.70 -60.80
CA GLU A 652 75.56 -9.70 -62.28
C GLU A 652 76.00 -8.35 -62.90
N ASN A 653 75.68 -7.21 -62.27
CA ASN A 653 76.18 -5.90 -62.72
C ASN A 653 77.70 -5.70 -62.52
N LYS A 654 78.32 -6.39 -61.55
CA LYS A 654 79.78 -6.40 -61.39
C LYS A 654 80.48 -7.29 -62.41
N GLU A 655 79.90 -8.45 -62.75
CA GLU A 655 80.44 -9.33 -63.79
C GLU A 655 80.39 -8.70 -65.20
N ASP A 656 79.37 -7.87 -65.49
CA ASP A 656 79.30 -7.11 -66.75
C ASP A 656 80.25 -5.89 -66.79
N ALA A 657 80.56 -5.28 -65.65
CA ALA A 657 81.58 -4.23 -65.56
C ALA A 657 83.01 -4.78 -65.74
N ASP A 658 83.30 -5.97 -65.19
CA ASP A 658 84.59 -6.66 -65.35
C ASP A 658 84.77 -7.31 -66.74
N ARG A 659 83.68 -7.62 -67.46
CA ARG A 659 83.74 -8.04 -68.89
C ARG A 659 84.06 -6.89 -69.85
N ASN A 660 83.73 -5.65 -69.52
CA ASN A 660 83.94 -4.49 -70.40
C ASN A 660 85.31 -3.81 -70.23
N THR A 661 86.18 -4.31 -69.35
CA THR A 661 87.52 -3.73 -69.08
C THR A 661 88.69 -4.43 -69.79
N PHE A 662 88.44 -5.48 -70.58
CA PHE A 662 89.46 -6.18 -71.38
C PHE A 662 89.22 -6.06 -72.90
N GLN A 663 89.46 -4.88 -73.48
CA GLN A 663 90.01 -4.79 -74.84
C GLN A 663 90.86 -3.51 -75.02
N PRO A 664 92.17 -3.64 -75.31
CA PRO A 664 93.08 -2.49 -75.40
C PRO A 664 93.07 -1.85 -76.80
N HIS A 665 93.31 -0.54 -76.81
CA HIS A 665 93.60 0.29 -77.98
C HIS A 665 94.58 -0.32 -78.99
N LEU A 666 94.25 -0.21 -80.29
CA LEU A 666 95.21 0.08 -81.37
C LEU A 666 94.55 0.86 -82.53
N ARG A 667 94.74 2.19 -82.46
CA ARG A 667 94.99 3.19 -83.53
C ARG A 667 94.52 2.99 -84.99
N ARG A 668 93.74 4.00 -85.43
CA ARG A 668 94.08 5.07 -86.41
C ARG A 668 94.17 4.74 -87.92
N GLY A 669 93.43 5.52 -88.72
CA GLY A 669 93.74 5.89 -90.13
C GLY A 669 92.60 5.58 -91.11
N GLU A 670 91.68 6.52 -91.37
CA GLU A 670 91.66 7.39 -92.57
C GLU A 670 91.16 6.73 -93.87
N LYS A 671 89.97 7.15 -94.37
CA LYS A 671 89.76 7.88 -95.65
C LYS A 671 88.29 7.82 -96.13
N GLU A 672 87.66 8.99 -96.08
CA GLU A 672 86.94 9.66 -97.16
C GLU A 672 86.86 8.92 -98.53
N LYS A 673 85.64 8.67 -99.05
CA LYS A 673 85.07 9.30 -100.27
C LYS A 673 83.79 8.63 -100.79
N ASP A 674 82.81 9.49 -101.07
CA ASP A 674 81.89 9.59 -102.22
C ASP A 674 81.18 8.31 -102.71
N LEU A 675 79.86 8.21 -102.55
CA LEU A 675 78.78 8.81 -103.38
C LEU A 675 77.41 8.54 -102.76
#